data_AF-A0A928BRV2-F1
#
_entry.id   AF-A0A928BRV2-F1
#
_cell.length_a   1.000
_cell.length_b   1.000
_cell.length_c   1.000
_cell.angle_alpha   90.00
_cell.angle_beta   90.00
_cell.angle_gamma   90.00
#
_symmetry.space_group_name_H-M   'P 1'
#
loop_
_entity.id
_entity.type
_entity.pdbx_description
1 polymer ?
#
loop_
_entity_poly.entity_id
_entity_poly.type
_entity_poly.pdbx_seq_one_letter_code
_entity_poly.pdbx_strand_id
1 'polypeptide(L)'
;MRRFYSTLMFFLIAITSMAQGWPENYKGVMLQGFSWDSFVDTQWTNLESQADELSGYFDLIWVPQSGNCNSTYNQMGYTPVYYFNQNSSFGTEAQLRSMIKAFKDRNVGIIADVVVNHRNNMGDNDSWVDYPAEEYNGEIYQMLSTDICGNDDNGKTKDWATKNGYSLGNNDTGEGWDGCRDLDHTSENVQKIIKVYLKYLLNDLGYAGFRYDMTKGFKRSYLADYNYDAQPTFSVGEYWDGNKSTLKSVINQQKKDDVVQSATFDFAFRYSARDACNENNWSKLANGGLATEDGYSRYAVTFVENHDMQDRGSVTGYTKDPITNNIEAANAWLMAMPGTPCVFLLHWKSYKNEIKQMILARKAAGISNQSAWKQISSTNAYYQLETTGSNGKLYAFLGSGSLADDTYVKILSGSKYSYYLSKTTETPWVSLAEGTYTEPQENTLTAVSESADAQLVYTLDGADPTAASTKVSSATNITISESCTLKVGLLVDGVVKKIITRKYVIKPFVAHKATIYLKDPNWNTSVYFYAWANDGKNTQLLGGWPGTAITATKEIDGNKWYYQEFDVDSNDYSFNIIFNQGNGKQQTVDIGPITEDTYYEIGDLVNGKFSVNNITKTVTGISSVKMAPDNDAIVKVYTLDGRLVRTAPKGSDALSGLAKGMYIVNKKKFILN
;
A
#
# COMPACT_ATOMS: atom_id res chain seq x y z
N MET A 1 19.20 8.70 65.92
CA MET A 1 18.80 7.89 64.75
C MET A 1 18.51 8.82 63.57
N ARG A 2 19.50 9.07 62.71
CA ARG A 2 19.36 9.90 61.50
C ARG A 2 19.05 8.97 60.33
N ARG A 3 17.91 9.19 59.66
CA ARG A 3 17.49 8.43 58.48
C ARG A 3 18.24 8.95 57.26
N PHE A 4 19.03 8.09 56.63
CA PHE A 4 19.63 8.34 55.31
C PHE A 4 18.55 8.11 54.25
N TYR A 5 18.26 9.13 53.45
CA TYR A 5 17.55 8.99 52.19
C TYR A 5 18.60 8.85 51.08
N SER A 6 18.71 7.65 50.51
CA SER A 6 19.54 7.41 49.33
C SER A 6 18.70 7.69 48.09
N THR A 7 18.96 8.82 47.42
CA THR A 7 18.39 9.13 46.11
C THR A 7 19.18 8.36 45.05
N LEU A 8 18.56 7.36 44.42
CA LEU A 8 19.12 6.65 43.28
C LEU A 8 18.95 7.52 42.01
N MET A 9 20.05 8.02 41.48
CA MET A 9 20.08 8.80 40.23
C MET A 9 20.12 7.81 39.05
N PHE A 10 18.99 7.58 38.39
CA PHE A 10 18.94 6.80 37.15
C PHE A 10 19.57 7.63 36.03
N PHE A 11 20.77 7.24 35.59
CA PHE A 11 21.32 7.68 34.31
C PHE A 11 20.52 7.00 33.18
N LEU A 12 19.56 7.72 32.60
CA LEU A 12 19.01 7.39 31.28
C LEU A 12 20.11 7.68 30.25
N ILE A 13 20.90 6.67 29.92
CA ILE A 13 21.64 6.67 28.65
C ILE A 13 20.58 6.42 27.59
N ALA A 14 20.16 7.49 26.91
CA ALA A 14 19.43 7.36 25.66
C ALA A 14 20.35 6.68 24.66
N ILE A 15 20.22 5.37 24.50
CA ILE A 15 20.78 4.66 23.36
C ILE A 15 19.99 5.19 22.17
N THR A 16 20.53 6.20 21.49
CA THR A 16 20.07 6.57 20.15
C THR A 16 20.42 5.39 19.25
N SER A 17 19.50 4.43 19.12
CA SER A 17 19.59 3.42 18.08
C SER A 17 19.62 4.16 16.74
N MET A 18 20.79 4.24 16.09
CA MET A 18 20.86 4.77 14.74
C MET A 18 19.92 3.95 13.85
N ALA A 19 19.13 4.61 13.01
CA ALA A 19 18.18 3.93 12.15
C ALA A 19 18.94 3.18 11.05
N GLN A 20 19.08 1.86 11.20
CA GLN A 20 19.88 0.98 10.32
C GLN A 20 19.22 0.70 8.96
N GLY A 21 18.34 1.59 8.48
CA GLY A 21 17.66 1.45 7.19
C GLY A 21 16.74 0.25 7.02
N TRP A 22 16.68 -0.71 7.94
CA TRP A 22 15.62 -1.73 8.05
C TRP A 22 15.66 -2.41 9.44
N PRO A 23 14.54 -2.52 10.18
CA PRO A 23 14.56 -3.06 11.55
C PRO A 23 14.90 -4.55 11.65
N GLU A 24 15.53 -4.95 12.76
CA GLU A 24 15.69 -6.36 13.14
C GLU A 24 14.35 -6.99 13.50
N ASN A 25 14.22 -8.28 13.21
CA ASN A 25 13.04 -9.09 13.55
C ASN A 25 11.71 -8.42 13.15
N TYR A 26 11.72 -7.65 12.05
CA TYR A 26 10.54 -6.95 11.56
C TYR A 26 9.51 -7.95 11.05
N LYS A 27 8.30 -7.91 11.61
CA LYS A 27 7.20 -8.83 11.28
C LYS A 27 6.24 -8.28 10.23
N GLY A 28 6.44 -7.02 9.82
CA GLY A 28 5.49 -6.33 8.99
C GLY A 28 5.46 -6.82 7.55
N VAL A 29 4.35 -6.54 6.88
CA VAL A 29 4.11 -6.80 5.46
C VAL A 29 3.99 -5.47 4.73
N MET A 30 4.66 -5.36 3.59
CA MET A 30 4.58 -4.18 2.71
C MET A 30 3.58 -4.44 1.58
N LEU A 31 2.87 -3.40 1.16
CA LEU A 31 2.12 -3.34 -0.08
C LEU A 31 2.83 -2.38 -1.03
N GLN A 32 3.08 -2.77 -2.27
CA GLN A 32 3.25 -1.82 -3.35
C GLN A 32 1.86 -1.31 -3.71
N GLY A 33 1.51 -0.09 -3.29
CA GLY A 33 0.19 0.53 -3.39
C GLY A 33 -0.17 1.04 -4.79
N PHE A 34 0.53 0.57 -5.83
CA PHE A 34 0.34 0.98 -7.21
C PHE A 34 0.79 -0.09 -8.19
N SER A 35 0.31 0.05 -9.42
CA SER A 35 0.78 -0.67 -10.61
C SER A 35 1.08 0.35 -11.70
N TRP A 36 1.66 -0.07 -12.83
CA TRP A 36 1.78 0.84 -13.95
C TRP A 36 0.39 1.29 -14.42
N ASP A 37 0.24 2.59 -14.69
CA ASP A 37 -1.01 3.29 -15.07
C ASP A 37 -2.17 3.22 -14.07
N SER A 38 -1.92 2.91 -12.79
CA SER A 38 -2.96 2.87 -11.75
C SER A 38 -3.38 4.26 -11.24
N PHE A 39 -3.44 5.27 -12.11
CA PHE A 39 -3.71 6.66 -11.75
C PHE A 39 -5.03 6.84 -11.00
N VAL A 40 -6.00 5.98 -11.24
CA VAL A 40 -7.27 5.96 -10.50
C VAL A 40 -7.10 5.26 -9.15
N ASP A 41 -6.72 3.98 -9.12
CA ASP A 41 -6.60 3.21 -7.88
C ASP A 41 -5.64 3.86 -6.85
N THR A 42 -4.60 4.52 -7.34
CA THR A 42 -3.50 5.08 -6.55
C THR A 42 -3.64 6.58 -6.26
N GLN A 43 -4.74 7.25 -6.64
CA GLN A 43 -4.93 8.63 -6.18
C GLN A 43 -4.84 8.68 -4.66
N TRP A 44 -4.21 9.74 -4.12
CA TRP A 44 -4.00 9.89 -2.68
C TRP A 44 -5.29 9.73 -1.88
N THR A 45 -6.40 10.28 -2.37
CA THR A 45 -7.72 10.17 -1.74
C THR A 45 -8.29 8.75 -1.77
N ASN A 46 -8.03 7.99 -2.83
CA ASN A 46 -8.51 6.62 -2.99
C ASN A 46 -7.72 5.65 -2.12
N LEU A 47 -6.40 5.82 -2.06
CA LEU A 47 -5.58 5.07 -1.12
C LEU A 47 -5.96 5.42 0.33
N GLU A 48 -6.15 6.70 0.66
CA GLU A 48 -6.61 7.15 1.99
C GLU A 48 -7.94 6.49 2.38
N SER A 49 -8.90 6.39 1.44
CA SER A 49 -10.21 5.77 1.70
C SER A 49 -10.13 4.29 2.11
N GLN A 50 -9.04 3.62 1.76
CA GLN A 50 -8.79 2.20 2.07
C GLN A 50 -8.00 2.02 3.37
N ALA A 51 -7.67 3.10 4.09
CA ALA A 51 -6.80 3.04 5.26
C ALA A 51 -7.29 2.09 6.37
N ASP A 52 -8.61 2.01 6.58
CA ASP A 52 -9.20 1.08 7.56
C ASP A 52 -9.00 -0.39 7.17
N GLU A 53 -9.20 -0.74 5.89
CA GLU A 53 -8.98 -2.12 5.43
C GLU A 53 -7.50 -2.47 5.41
N LEU A 54 -6.68 -1.64 4.77
CA LEU A 54 -5.27 -1.94 4.52
C LEU A 54 -4.46 -2.03 5.82
N SER A 55 -4.77 -1.20 6.82
CA SER A 55 -4.07 -1.23 8.13
C SER A 55 -4.30 -2.50 8.95
N GLY A 56 -5.34 -3.29 8.65
CA GLY A 56 -5.51 -4.62 9.26
C GLY A 56 -4.45 -5.63 8.80
N TYR A 57 -3.85 -5.41 7.63
CA TYR A 57 -3.03 -6.41 6.94
C TYR A 57 -1.60 -5.94 6.68
N PHE A 58 -1.42 -4.69 6.28
CA PHE A 58 -0.14 -4.13 5.91
C PHE A 58 0.39 -3.18 6.99
N ASP A 59 1.70 -3.17 7.13
CA ASP A 59 2.44 -2.34 8.07
C ASP A 59 3.21 -1.22 7.33
N LEU A 60 3.47 -1.44 6.03
CA LEU A 60 4.06 -0.46 5.12
C LEU A 60 3.29 -0.41 3.80
N ILE A 61 3.22 0.77 3.18
CA ILE A 61 2.72 0.95 1.82
C ILE A 61 3.71 1.79 1.03
N TRP A 62 4.30 1.20 0.00
CA TRP A 62 5.10 1.88 -1.00
C TRP A 62 4.18 2.52 -2.04
N VAL A 63 4.20 3.85 -2.11
CA VAL A 63 3.40 4.66 -3.04
C VAL A 63 4.29 5.15 -4.18
N PRO A 64 3.74 5.50 -5.36
CA PRO A 64 4.54 6.00 -6.47
C PRO A 64 5.19 7.33 -6.11
N GLN A 65 6.16 7.75 -6.93
CA GLN A 65 6.86 9.01 -6.75
C GLN A 65 5.86 10.17 -6.79
N SER A 66 5.98 11.08 -5.82
CA SER A 66 5.00 12.13 -5.55
C SER A 66 5.39 13.52 -6.05
N GLY A 67 6.61 13.68 -6.58
CA GLY A 67 7.10 14.95 -7.09
C GLY A 67 6.50 15.29 -8.46
N ASN A 68 6.58 16.56 -8.80
CA ASN A 68 6.04 17.08 -10.06
C ASN A 68 6.99 16.78 -11.23
N CYS A 69 6.48 16.13 -12.28
CA CYS A 69 7.21 15.82 -13.52
C CYS A 69 7.15 16.91 -14.60
N ASN A 70 6.54 18.07 -14.31
CA ASN A 70 6.33 19.17 -15.26
C ASN A 70 5.62 18.76 -16.57
N SER A 71 4.68 17.83 -16.49
CA SER A 71 3.92 17.33 -17.65
C SER A 71 2.50 17.88 -17.67
N THR A 72 1.87 17.85 -18.85
CA THR A 72 0.43 18.15 -19.03
C THR A 72 -0.46 16.90 -19.06
N TYR A 73 0.15 15.73 -18.85
CA TYR A 73 -0.45 14.42 -18.91
C TYR A 73 0.05 13.56 -17.75
N ASN A 74 -0.66 12.46 -17.47
CA ASN A 74 -0.35 11.60 -16.32
C ASN A 74 1.05 10.97 -16.47
N GLN A 75 1.83 10.97 -15.40
CA GLN A 75 3.17 10.42 -15.29
C GLN A 75 3.28 9.57 -14.03
N MET A 76 3.94 8.41 -14.13
CA MET A 76 4.17 7.53 -12.99
C MET A 76 5.24 8.07 -12.00
N GLY A 77 5.95 9.13 -12.38
CA GLY A 77 6.90 9.83 -11.49
C GLY A 77 8.39 9.51 -11.70
N TYR A 78 8.73 8.59 -12.62
CA TYR A 78 10.11 8.18 -12.93
C TYR A 78 10.89 9.15 -13.83
N THR A 79 10.37 10.35 -14.05
CA THR A 79 11.04 11.45 -14.76
C THR A 79 10.85 12.74 -13.97
N PRO A 80 11.29 12.79 -12.69
CA PRO A 80 10.98 13.90 -11.81
C PRO A 80 11.66 15.19 -12.28
N VAL A 81 10.93 16.31 -12.26
CA VAL A 81 11.49 17.64 -12.52
C VAL A 81 11.67 18.41 -11.21
N TYR A 82 10.70 18.30 -10.30
CA TYR A 82 10.69 18.99 -9.01
C TYR A 82 10.84 18.02 -7.83
N TYR A 83 11.64 18.40 -6.84
CA TYR A 83 11.82 17.68 -5.58
C TYR A 83 11.02 18.28 -4.42
N PHE A 84 10.73 19.59 -4.46
CA PHE A 84 10.02 20.31 -3.39
C PHE A 84 8.61 20.75 -3.80
N ASN A 85 8.12 20.31 -4.97
CA ASN A 85 6.73 20.45 -5.40
C ASN A 85 6.10 19.05 -5.53
N GLN A 86 5.20 18.70 -4.61
CA GLN A 86 4.61 17.37 -4.49
C GLN A 86 3.20 17.28 -5.08
N ASN A 87 2.93 18.09 -6.11
CA ASN A 87 1.72 17.99 -6.92
C ASN A 87 2.01 17.09 -8.12
N SER A 88 1.50 15.86 -8.06
CA SER A 88 1.77 14.80 -9.06
C SER A 88 0.49 14.36 -9.76
N SER A 89 0.63 13.39 -10.66
CA SER A 89 -0.52 12.75 -11.33
C SER A 89 -1.42 11.95 -10.39
N PHE A 90 -1.02 11.76 -9.13
CA PHE A 90 -1.79 11.05 -8.11
C PHE A 90 -2.55 11.99 -7.14
N GLY A 91 -2.32 13.31 -7.23
CA GLY A 91 -3.01 14.32 -6.45
C GLY A 91 -2.11 15.46 -5.95
N THR A 92 -2.71 16.35 -5.16
CA THR A 92 -2.01 17.50 -4.56
C THR A 92 -1.19 17.10 -3.34
N GLU A 93 -0.22 17.94 -2.95
CA GLU A 93 0.55 17.73 -1.71
C GLU A 93 -0.36 17.66 -0.46
N ALA A 94 -1.43 18.46 -0.43
CA ALA A 94 -2.38 18.44 0.69
C ALA A 94 -3.07 17.08 0.82
N GLN A 95 -3.48 16.48 -0.31
CA GLN A 95 -4.06 15.13 -0.33
C GLN A 95 -3.02 14.08 0.05
N LEU A 96 -1.76 14.22 -0.40
CA LEU A 96 -0.66 13.34 -0.02
C LEU A 96 -0.43 13.35 1.50
N ARG A 97 -0.31 14.53 2.11
CA ARG A 97 -0.15 14.69 3.57
C ARG A 97 -1.33 14.10 4.35
N SER A 98 -2.55 14.29 3.84
CA SER A 98 -3.76 13.68 4.43
C SER A 98 -3.69 12.15 4.42
N MET A 99 -3.33 11.56 3.28
CA MET A 99 -3.17 10.11 3.13
C MET A 99 -2.08 9.57 4.06
N ILE A 100 -0.89 10.18 4.07
CA ILE A 100 0.21 9.78 4.98
C ILE A 100 -0.24 9.83 6.43
N LYS A 101 -0.92 10.91 6.84
CA LYS A 101 -1.44 11.04 8.20
C LYS A 101 -2.46 9.94 8.52
N ALA A 102 -3.39 9.64 7.62
CA ALA A 102 -4.43 8.64 7.84
C ALA A 102 -3.85 7.24 8.08
N PHE A 103 -2.81 6.85 7.34
CA PHE A 103 -2.10 5.58 7.56
C PHE A 103 -1.24 5.61 8.83
N LYS A 104 -0.54 6.72 9.08
CA LYS A 104 0.25 6.89 10.31
C LYS A 104 -0.59 6.79 11.58
N ASP A 105 -1.79 7.40 11.59
CA ASP A 105 -2.75 7.30 12.70
C ASP A 105 -3.20 5.84 12.96
N ARG A 106 -3.00 4.93 11.98
CA ARG A 106 -3.29 3.49 12.05
C ARG A 106 -2.04 2.63 12.18
N ASN A 107 -0.89 3.23 12.50
CA ASN A 107 0.42 2.58 12.63
C ASN A 107 0.93 1.92 11.34
N VAL A 108 0.54 2.46 10.18
CA VAL A 108 1.05 2.03 8.88
C VAL A 108 1.99 3.11 8.34
N GLY A 109 3.21 2.73 7.98
CA GLY A 109 4.18 3.63 7.37
C GLY A 109 3.97 3.76 5.86
N ILE A 110 4.08 4.99 5.32
CA ILE A 110 4.15 5.20 3.87
C ILE A 110 5.61 5.29 3.43
N ILE A 111 5.98 4.56 2.39
CA ILE A 111 7.33 4.55 1.79
C ILE A 111 7.30 5.38 0.51
N ALA A 112 8.17 6.39 0.41
CA ALA A 112 8.31 7.23 -0.78
C ALA A 112 9.13 6.50 -1.85
N ASP A 113 8.68 6.55 -3.11
CA ASP A 113 9.54 6.21 -4.24
C ASP A 113 10.47 7.38 -4.57
N VAL A 114 11.77 7.15 -4.47
CA VAL A 114 12.82 8.15 -4.56
C VAL A 114 13.63 7.90 -5.83
N VAL A 115 13.45 8.80 -6.80
CA VAL A 115 14.16 8.78 -8.08
C VAL A 115 15.27 9.84 -8.05
N VAL A 116 16.50 9.38 -7.85
CA VAL A 116 17.69 10.23 -7.70
C VAL A 116 18.88 9.78 -8.54
N ASN A 117 18.74 8.72 -9.33
CA ASN A 117 19.75 8.39 -10.35
C ASN A 117 19.85 9.48 -11.41
N HIS A 118 18.68 9.87 -11.90
CA HIS A 118 18.48 10.84 -12.96
C HIS A 118 17.43 11.84 -12.52
N ARG A 119 17.43 12.99 -13.20
CA ARG A 119 16.42 14.04 -13.01
C ARG A 119 16.11 14.67 -14.35
N ASN A 120 14.82 14.88 -14.63
CA ASN A 120 14.41 15.59 -15.82
C ASN A 120 14.57 17.11 -15.62
N ASN A 121 14.75 17.84 -16.71
CA ASN A 121 14.92 19.28 -16.71
C ASN A 121 13.64 20.00 -17.18
N MET A 122 13.65 21.33 -17.16
CA MET A 122 12.51 22.13 -17.64
C MET A 122 12.33 22.03 -19.16
N GLY A 123 13.44 21.93 -19.90
CA GLY A 123 13.43 21.82 -21.36
C GLY A 123 13.12 23.13 -22.07
N ASP A 124 13.26 24.27 -21.39
CA ASP A 124 12.95 25.59 -21.92
C ASP A 124 13.89 25.91 -23.10
N ASN A 125 13.31 26.25 -24.24
CA ASN A 125 14.04 26.49 -25.50
C ASN A 125 14.96 25.32 -25.91
N ASP A 126 14.47 24.09 -25.80
CA ASP A 126 15.20 22.86 -26.13
C ASP A 126 16.49 22.69 -25.30
N SER A 127 16.53 23.27 -24.10
CA SER A 127 17.63 23.10 -23.15
C SER A 127 17.68 21.68 -22.60
N TRP A 128 18.90 21.20 -22.33
CA TRP A 128 19.15 19.88 -21.73
C TRP A 128 19.69 19.99 -20.28
N VAL A 129 19.88 21.21 -19.77
CA VAL A 129 20.66 21.45 -18.53
C VAL A 129 20.00 22.46 -17.55
N ASP A 130 18.75 22.82 -17.80
CA ASP A 130 17.96 23.81 -17.08
C ASP A 130 17.06 23.16 -16.02
N TYR A 131 17.61 22.95 -14.84
CA TYR A 131 16.81 22.50 -13.69
C TYR A 131 16.08 23.69 -13.03
N PRO A 132 14.88 23.44 -12.46
CA PRO A 132 14.18 24.47 -11.72
C PRO A 132 14.96 24.88 -10.46
N ALA A 133 14.90 26.17 -10.13
CA ALA A 133 15.25 26.68 -8.80
C ALA A 133 14.03 26.50 -7.88
N GLU A 134 14.21 25.73 -6.80
CA GLU A 134 13.16 25.39 -5.87
C GLU A 134 13.43 26.01 -4.50
N GLU A 135 12.47 26.75 -3.95
CA GLU A 135 12.58 27.30 -2.61
C GLU A 135 12.04 26.30 -1.59
N TYR A 136 12.85 25.96 -0.58
CA TYR A 136 12.44 25.17 0.57
C TYR A 136 13.03 25.74 1.86
N ASN A 137 12.19 25.99 2.86
CA ASN A 137 12.57 26.61 4.14
C ASN A 137 13.38 27.93 3.98
N GLY A 138 13.04 28.75 2.97
CA GLY A 138 13.69 30.04 2.71
C GLY A 138 15.07 29.94 2.06
N GLU A 139 15.52 28.75 1.65
CA GLU A 139 16.72 28.55 0.83
C GLU A 139 16.33 28.09 -0.58
N ILE A 140 17.08 28.55 -1.58
CA ILE A 140 16.92 28.13 -2.98
C ILE A 140 17.87 26.97 -3.27
N TYR A 141 17.31 25.89 -3.80
CA TYR A 141 18.02 24.71 -4.24
C TYR A 141 17.89 24.57 -5.75
N GLN A 142 19.01 24.49 -6.46
CA GLN A 142 19.04 24.34 -7.91
C GLN A 142 20.23 23.46 -8.31
N MET A 143 19.96 22.44 -9.12
CA MET A 143 21.01 21.69 -9.83
C MET A 143 21.41 22.47 -11.08
N LEU A 144 22.67 22.35 -11.49
CA LEU A 144 23.24 23.06 -12.63
C LEU A 144 23.72 22.07 -13.70
N SER A 145 24.13 22.58 -14.87
CA SER A 145 24.78 21.77 -15.90
C SER A 145 25.97 20.93 -15.38
N THR A 146 26.73 21.46 -14.42
CA THR A 146 27.85 20.76 -13.77
C THR A 146 27.44 19.65 -12.80
N ASP A 147 26.15 19.50 -12.53
CA ASP A 147 25.57 18.43 -11.71
C ASP A 147 25.08 17.26 -12.56
N ILE A 148 25.23 17.33 -13.89
CA ILE A 148 24.91 16.26 -14.83
C ILE A 148 26.17 15.47 -15.14
N CYS A 149 26.05 14.15 -15.24
CA CYS A 149 27.17 13.27 -15.58
C CYS A 149 27.83 13.66 -16.91
N GLY A 150 29.17 13.64 -16.98
CA GLY A 150 29.93 14.02 -18.18
C GLY A 150 29.78 13.07 -19.38
N ASN A 151 29.33 11.84 -19.13
CA ASN A 151 29.07 10.78 -20.12
C ASN A 151 27.57 10.47 -20.28
N ASP A 152 26.72 11.31 -19.69
CA ASP A 152 25.27 11.23 -19.72
C ASP A 152 24.70 11.11 -21.16
N ASP A 153 23.65 10.30 -21.32
CA ASP A 153 23.07 9.88 -22.60
C ASP A 153 24.15 9.51 -23.66
N ASN A 154 25.08 8.64 -23.26
CA ASN A 154 26.20 8.20 -24.10
C ASN A 154 27.03 9.37 -24.69
N GLY A 155 27.13 10.48 -23.95
CA GLY A 155 27.86 11.68 -24.36
C GLY A 155 27.04 12.69 -25.17
N LYS A 156 25.79 12.40 -25.54
CA LYS A 156 24.96 13.34 -26.32
C LYS A 156 24.70 14.65 -25.56
N THR A 157 24.50 14.57 -24.25
CA THR A 157 24.33 15.79 -23.43
C THR A 157 25.59 16.63 -23.42
N LYS A 158 26.77 16.01 -23.43
CA LYS A 158 28.05 16.72 -23.49
C LYS A 158 28.25 17.44 -24.82
N ASP A 159 27.87 16.79 -25.92
CA ASP A 159 27.93 17.41 -27.26
C ASP A 159 27.00 18.62 -27.34
N TRP A 160 25.76 18.48 -26.85
CA TRP A 160 24.80 19.58 -26.76
C TRP A 160 25.34 20.71 -25.86
N ALA A 161 25.84 20.38 -24.66
CA ALA A 161 26.34 21.34 -23.69
C ALA A 161 27.52 22.13 -24.26
N THR A 162 28.49 21.46 -24.88
CA THR A 162 29.67 22.09 -25.48
C THR A 162 29.28 23.06 -26.57
N LYS A 163 28.34 22.67 -27.46
CA LYS A 163 27.83 23.53 -28.53
C LYS A 163 27.14 24.79 -28.00
N ASN A 164 26.54 24.70 -26.82
CA ASN A 164 25.77 25.79 -26.19
C ASN A 164 26.54 26.51 -25.08
N GLY A 165 27.84 26.25 -24.91
CA GLY A 165 28.71 26.96 -23.96
C GLY A 165 28.61 26.51 -22.50
N TYR A 166 28.06 25.31 -22.24
CA TYR A 166 27.97 24.70 -20.91
C TYR A 166 29.08 23.67 -20.68
N SER A 167 29.38 23.43 -19.40
CA SER A 167 30.24 22.34 -18.95
C SER A 167 29.42 21.36 -18.09
N LEU A 168 29.75 20.08 -18.17
CA LEU A 168 29.11 19.03 -17.36
C LEU A 168 30.02 18.59 -16.22
N GLY A 169 29.49 17.77 -15.32
CA GLY A 169 30.18 17.18 -14.17
C GLY A 169 31.07 15.99 -14.50
N ASN A 170 31.38 15.21 -13.47
CA ASN A 170 32.15 13.97 -13.60
C ASN A 170 31.32 12.87 -14.27
N ASN A 171 31.99 11.83 -14.75
CA ASN A 171 31.29 10.69 -15.32
C ASN A 171 30.50 9.93 -14.26
N ASP A 172 29.48 9.24 -14.75
CA ASP A 172 28.64 8.34 -13.97
C ASP A 172 29.47 7.36 -13.14
N THR A 173 28.97 7.09 -11.93
CA THR A 173 29.57 6.14 -11.01
C THR A 173 28.91 4.76 -11.05
N GLY A 174 27.81 4.61 -11.80
CA GLY A 174 27.10 3.36 -12.08
C GLY A 174 26.71 3.22 -13.57
N GLU A 175 25.60 2.52 -13.80
CA GLU A 175 24.98 2.37 -15.13
C GLU A 175 24.18 3.62 -15.53
N GLY A 176 24.52 4.23 -16.65
CA GLY A 176 23.77 5.40 -17.15
C GLY A 176 22.40 5.04 -17.75
N TRP A 177 21.53 6.03 -17.84
CA TRP A 177 20.19 5.94 -18.42
C TRP A 177 19.96 7.07 -19.44
N ASP A 178 19.41 6.74 -20.62
CA ASP A 178 19.21 7.72 -21.70
C ASP A 178 17.87 8.47 -21.61
N GLY A 179 16.97 8.07 -20.72
CA GLY A 179 15.63 8.65 -20.60
C GLY A 179 15.56 10.05 -19.96
N CYS A 180 16.55 10.42 -19.15
CA CYS A 180 16.70 11.74 -18.50
C CYS A 180 18.19 12.05 -18.28
N ARG A 181 18.50 13.16 -17.62
CA ARG A 181 19.87 13.53 -17.27
C ARG A 181 20.32 12.80 -16.01
N ASP A 182 21.34 11.96 -16.14
CA ASP A 182 22.00 11.26 -15.03
C ASP A 182 22.71 12.26 -14.12
N LEU A 183 22.53 12.12 -12.81
CA LEU A 183 23.08 13.05 -11.82
C LEU A 183 24.50 12.66 -11.39
N ASP A 184 25.40 13.65 -11.39
CA ASP A 184 26.75 13.47 -10.87
C ASP A 184 26.72 13.42 -9.34
N HIS A 185 26.59 12.21 -8.78
CA HIS A 185 26.62 12.01 -7.32
C HIS A 185 27.98 12.35 -6.67
N THR A 186 29.03 12.62 -7.44
CA THR A 186 30.29 13.16 -6.90
C THR A 186 30.21 14.66 -6.61
N SER A 187 29.23 15.38 -7.20
CA SER A 187 28.99 16.80 -6.95
C SER A 187 28.51 17.03 -5.51
N GLU A 188 29.16 17.97 -4.81
CA GLU A 188 28.73 18.41 -3.48
C GLU A 188 27.33 19.05 -3.52
N ASN A 189 26.97 19.71 -4.62
CA ASN A 189 25.65 20.32 -4.78
C ASN A 189 24.56 19.26 -4.92
N VAL A 190 24.78 18.23 -5.75
CA VAL A 190 23.86 17.07 -5.87
C VAL A 190 23.68 16.40 -4.52
N GLN A 191 24.77 16.12 -3.81
CA GLN A 191 24.70 15.49 -2.49
C GLN A 191 23.97 16.35 -1.47
N LYS A 192 24.19 17.67 -1.46
CA LYS A 192 23.48 18.62 -0.58
C LYS A 192 21.98 18.59 -0.86
N ILE A 193 21.58 18.74 -2.13
CA ILE A 193 20.17 18.81 -2.53
C ILE A 193 19.44 17.51 -2.21
N ILE A 194 20.03 16.35 -2.53
CA ILE A 194 19.43 15.05 -2.24
C ILE A 194 19.24 14.86 -0.73
N LYS A 195 20.23 15.21 0.10
CA LYS A 195 20.13 15.13 1.56
C LYS A 195 18.97 15.98 2.11
N VAL A 196 18.82 17.20 1.61
CA VAL A 196 17.70 18.07 1.99
C VAL A 196 16.36 17.51 1.51
N TYR A 197 16.31 17.02 0.27
CA TYR A 197 15.12 16.40 -0.31
C TYR A 197 14.63 15.21 0.53
N LEU A 198 15.53 14.29 0.90
CA LEU A 198 15.18 13.13 1.73
C LEU A 198 14.70 13.53 3.12
N LYS A 199 15.32 14.55 3.73
CA LYS A 199 14.86 15.11 5.01
C LYS A 199 13.51 15.79 4.90
N TYR A 200 13.20 16.45 3.78
CA TYR A 200 11.89 16.99 3.49
C TYR A 200 10.84 15.87 3.40
N LEU A 201 11.09 14.81 2.62
CA LEU A 201 10.19 13.66 2.54
C LEU A 201 9.94 13.04 3.93
N LEU A 202 11.00 12.80 4.70
CA LEU A 202 10.88 12.12 5.99
C LEU A 202 10.24 13.00 7.08
N ASN A 203 10.81 14.19 7.30
CA ASN A 203 10.49 15.00 8.48
C ASN A 203 9.31 15.96 8.26
N ASP A 204 9.10 16.41 7.03
CA ASP A 204 8.05 17.37 6.70
C ASP A 204 6.80 16.66 6.17
N LEU A 205 6.93 15.87 5.10
CA LEU A 205 5.78 15.13 4.56
C LEU A 205 5.35 13.96 5.47
N GLY A 206 6.27 13.41 6.26
CA GLY A 206 5.98 12.38 7.24
C GLY A 206 6.04 10.95 6.72
N TYR A 207 6.72 10.71 5.59
CA TYR A 207 7.03 9.36 5.11
C TYR A 207 7.78 8.57 6.20
N ALA A 208 7.66 7.24 6.19
CA ALA A 208 8.35 6.34 7.10
C ALA A 208 9.72 5.89 6.58
N GLY A 209 9.99 6.12 5.30
CA GLY A 209 11.16 5.58 4.63
C GLY A 209 11.13 5.73 3.10
N PHE A 210 12.10 5.10 2.44
CA PHE A 210 12.36 5.26 1.02
C PHE A 210 12.43 3.91 0.27
N ARG A 211 11.94 3.91 -0.96
CA ARG A 211 12.30 2.97 -2.02
C ARG A 211 13.15 3.76 -3.01
N TYR A 212 14.42 3.41 -3.18
CA TYR A 212 15.29 4.05 -4.16
C TYR A 212 15.15 3.35 -5.50
N ASP A 213 14.78 4.13 -6.51
CA ASP A 213 14.75 3.73 -7.91
C ASP A 213 16.16 3.54 -8.47
N MET A 214 16.32 2.57 -9.38
CA MET A 214 17.51 2.39 -10.22
C MET A 214 18.86 2.52 -9.49
N THR A 215 19.03 1.85 -8.34
CA THR A 215 20.27 1.96 -7.53
C THR A 215 21.53 1.37 -8.17
N LYS A 216 21.39 0.75 -9.34
CA LYS A 216 22.51 0.37 -10.23
C LYS A 216 23.22 1.58 -10.83
N GLY A 217 22.50 2.67 -11.03
CA GLY A 217 23.03 3.80 -11.78
C GLY A 217 23.95 4.73 -10.98
N PHE A 218 24.16 4.49 -9.68
CA PHE A 218 25.21 5.20 -8.94
C PHE A 218 25.90 4.32 -7.89
N LYS A 219 27.04 4.79 -7.38
CA LYS A 219 27.78 4.09 -6.31
C LYS A 219 26.95 4.02 -5.03
N ARG A 220 26.85 2.82 -4.48
CA ARG A 220 26.08 2.50 -3.27
C ARG A 220 26.55 3.24 -2.02
N SER A 221 27.79 3.71 -1.97
CA SER A 221 28.29 4.55 -0.88
C SER A 221 27.52 5.86 -0.75
N TYR A 222 27.06 6.45 -1.87
CA TYR A 222 26.25 7.67 -1.83
C TYR A 222 24.87 7.39 -1.23
N LEU A 223 24.21 6.28 -1.62
CA LEU A 223 22.96 5.84 -1.00
C LEU A 223 23.14 5.67 0.52
N ALA A 224 24.22 5.00 0.93
CA ALA A 224 24.54 4.83 2.34
C ALA A 224 24.75 6.17 3.06
N ASP A 225 25.45 7.12 2.44
CA ASP A 225 25.67 8.46 2.98
C ASP A 225 24.38 9.28 3.07
N TYR A 226 23.48 9.16 2.10
CA TYR A 226 22.18 9.81 2.10
C TYR A 226 21.28 9.28 3.21
N ASN A 227 21.23 7.97 3.40
CA ASN A 227 20.47 7.37 4.50
C ASN A 227 21.10 7.63 5.86
N TYR A 228 22.43 7.66 5.94
CA TYR A 228 23.12 8.03 7.18
C TYR A 228 22.79 9.48 7.59
N ASP A 229 22.61 10.39 6.63
CA ASP A 229 22.20 11.77 6.92
C ASP A 229 20.70 11.90 7.23
N ALA A 230 19.83 11.21 6.49
CA ALA A 230 18.37 11.31 6.63
C ALA A 230 17.80 10.46 7.78
N GLN A 231 18.47 9.38 8.17
CA GLN A 231 18.05 8.42 9.21
C GLN A 231 16.64 7.80 9.00
N PRO A 232 16.30 7.27 7.81
CA PRO A 232 15.02 6.60 7.60
C PRO A 232 14.95 5.29 8.40
N THR A 233 13.76 4.95 8.92
CA THR A 233 13.55 3.65 9.57
C THR A 233 13.57 2.52 8.53
N PHE A 234 13.03 2.77 7.35
CA PHE A 234 12.93 1.82 6.25
C PHE A 234 13.57 2.43 4.99
N SER A 235 14.50 1.71 4.38
CA SER A 235 15.10 2.03 3.09
C SER A 235 15.31 0.75 2.31
N VAL A 236 14.82 0.70 1.07
CA VAL A 236 15.06 -0.41 0.14
C VAL A 236 15.53 0.13 -1.20
N GLY A 237 16.61 -0.42 -1.74
CA GLY A 237 17.08 -0.11 -3.08
C GLY A 237 16.56 -1.10 -4.11
N GLU A 238 16.16 -0.61 -5.28
CA GLU A 238 16.01 -1.43 -6.46
C GLU A 238 17.38 -1.61 -7.12
N TYR A 239 18.06 -2.71 -6.78
CA TYR A 239 19.20 -3.19 -7.54
C TYR A 239 18.74 -4.40 -8.35
N TRP A 240 18.31 -4.17 -9.60
CA TRP A 240 17.67 -5.19 -10.43
C TRP A 240 18.67 -6.23 -10.93
N ASP A 241 18.91 -7.28 -10.14
CA ASP A 241 19.82 -8.37 -10.47
C ASP A 241 19.36 -9.71 -9.85
N GLY A 242 19.24 -10.75 -10.67
CA GLY A 242 18.80 -12.08 -10.22
C GLY A 242 19.87 -12.89 -9.49
N ASN A 243 21.10 -12.38 -9.36
CA ASN A 243 22.20 -13.11 -8.72
C ASN A 243 22.31 -12.80 -7.22
N LYS A 244 22.13 -13.82 -6.38
CA LYS A 244 22.23 -13.70 -4.91
C LYS A 244 23.59 -13.17 -4.44
N SER A 245 24.70 -13.57 -5.07
CA SER A 245 26.04 -13.10 -4.70
C SER A 245 26.20 -11.61 -4.98
N THR A 246 25.64 -11.14 -6.10
CA THR A 246 25.59 -9.71 -6.43
C THR A 246 24.76 -8.96 -5.39
N LEU A 247 23.56 -9.43 -5.04
CA LEU A 247 22.72 -8.79 -4.03
C LEU A 247 23.38 -8.74 -2.64
N LYS A 248 24.10 -9.79 -2.23
CA LYS A 248 24.93 -9.77 -1.00
C LYS A 248 26.02 -8.72 -1.07
N SER A 249 26.68 -8.60 -2.22
CA SER A 249 27.69 -7.56 -2.45
C SER A 249 27.08 -6.16 -2.33
N VAL A 250 25.88 -5.95 -2.88
CA VAL A 250 25.13 -4.69 -2.76
C VAL A 250 24.87 -4.31 -1.30
N ILE A 251 24.35 -5.23 -0.49
CA ILE A 251 24.13 -4.98 0.95
C ILE A 251 25.43 -4.57 1.65
N ASN A 252 26.55 -5.21 1.33
CA ASN A 252 27.84 -4.87 1.93
C ASN A 252 28.40 -3.53 1.46
N GLN A 253 28.13 -3.14 0.21
CA GLN A 253 28.53 -1.83 -0.35
C GLN A 253 27.68 -0.67 0.21
N GLN A 254 26.51 -0.95 0.77
CA GLN A 254 25.61 0.03 1.38
C GLN A 254 25.89 0.24 2.88
N LYS A 255 27.10 -0.09 3.35
CA LYS A 255 27.51 0.15 4.74
C LYS A 255 28.10 1.54 4.92
N LYS A 256 27.75 2.18 6.03
CA LYS A 256 28.41 3.36 6.58
C LYS A 256 28.76 3.06 8.03
N ASP A 257 30.02 3.27 8.39
CA ASP A 257 30.55 2.95 9.73
C ASP A 257 30.22 1.51 10.17
N ASP A 258 30.43 0.56 9.25
CA ASP A 258 30.11 -0.88 9.37
C ASP A 258 28.62 -1.23 9.57
N VAL A 259 27.73 -0.25 9.55
CA VAL A 259 26.28 -0.41 9.67
C VAL A 259 25.65 -0.37 8.28
N VAL A 260 24.89 -1.42 7.92
CA VAL A 260 24.09 -1.46 6.68
C VAL A 260 23.04 -0.35 6.72
N GLN A 261 22.97 0.47 5.69
CA GLN A 261 22.08 1.64 5.65
C GLN A 261 20.80 1.43 4.82
N SER A 262 20.69 0.32 4.09
CA SER A 262 19.50 0.02 3.27
C SER A 262 19.36 -1.48 3.01
N ALA A 263 18.12 -1.93 2.87
CA ALA A 263 17.75 -3.20 2.27
C ALA A 263 17.86 -3.13 0.73
N THR A 264 17.70 -4.27 0.07
CA THR A 264 17.52 -4.37 -1.39
C THR A 264 16.32 -5.25 -1.71
N PHE A 265 15.65 -4.96 -2.82
CA PHE A 265 14.66 -5.87 -3.38
C PHE A 265 15.32 -7.20 -3.79
N ASP A 266 14.67 -8.30 -3.45
CA ASP A 266 15.17 -9.65 -3.67
C ASP A 266 14.72 -10.18 -5.05
N PHE A 267 15.36 -9.69 -6.10
CA PHE A 267 15.07 -10.12 -7.47
C PHE A 267 15.37 -11.61 -7.69
N ALA A 268 16.34 -12.17 -6.95
CA ALA A 268 16.62 -13.61 -6.99
C ALA A 268 15.42 -14.43 -6.47
N PHE A 269 14.81 -14.03 -5.35
CA PHE A 269 13.56 -14.61 -4.86
C PHE A 269 12.47 -14.53 -5.93
N ARG A 270 12.27 -13.34 -6.49
CA ARG A 270 11.25 -13.12 -7.51
C ARG A 270 11.42 -14.03 -8.73
N TYR A 271 12.64 -14.19 -9.25
CA TYR A 271 12.89 -15.08 -10.40
C TYR A 271 12.65 -16.55 -10.06
N SER A 272 13.00 -16.99 -8.85
CA SER A 272 12.65 -18.34 -8.37
C SER A 272 11.14 -18.56 -8.35
N ALA A 273 10.36 -17.59 -7.87
CA ALA A 273 8.89 -17.64 -7.90
C ALA A 273 8.35 -17.72 -9.33
N ARG A 274 8.78 -16.79 -10.19
CA ARG A 274 8.35 -16.72 -11.60
C ARG A 274 8.59 -18.05 -12.30
N ASP A 275 9.81 -18.58 -12.22
CA ASP A 275 10.19 -19.81 -12.92
C ASP A 275 9.40 -21.00 -12.38
N ALA A 276 9.26 -21.12 -11.05
CA ALA A 276 8.48 -22.21 -10.46
C ALA A 276 7.01 -22.17 -10.90
N CYS A 277 6.40 -21.00 -10.83
CA CYS A 277 4.98 -20.81 -11.08
C CYS A 277 4.63 -20.91 -12.57
N ASN A 278 5.41 -20.26 -13.45
CA ASN A 278 5.17 -20.27 -14.90
C ASN A 278 5.51 -21.62 -15.53
N GLU A 279 6.57 -22.30 -15.08
CA GLU A 279 6.94 -23.64 -15.58
C GLU A 279 6.15 -24.77 -14.90
N ASN A 280 5.39 -24.47 -13.84
CA ASN A 280 4.79 -25.47 -12.93
C ASN A 280 5.85 -26.49 -12.44
N ASN A 281 7.05 -26.01 -12.16
CA ASN A 281 8.19 -26.77 -11.70
C ASN A 281 8.65 -26.26 -10.33
N TRP A 282 8.10 -26.87 -9.27
CA TRP A 282 8.27 -26.38 -7.90
C TRP A 282 9.70 -26.54 -7.37
N SER A 283 10.54 -27.33 -8.04
CA SER A 283 11.95 -27.50 -7.65
C SER A 283 12.75 -26.21 -7.75
N LYS A 284 12.31 -25.27 -8.62
CA LYS A 284 12.94 -23.96 -8.82
C LYS A 284 12.95 -23.09 -7.57
N LEU A 285 12.00 -23.28 -6.65
CA LEU A 285 11.96 -22.54 -5.38
C LEU A 285 13.16 -22.85 -4.47
N ALA A 286 13.84 -23.99 -4.66
CA ALA A 286 15.07 -24.31 -3.93
C ALA A 286 16.24 -23.37 -4.26
N ASN A 287 16.18 -22.61 -5.36
CA ASN A 287 17.14 -21.56 -5.65
C ASN A 287 17.07 -20.43 -4.60
N GLY A 288 15.88 -20.21 -4.02
CA GLY A 288 15.63 -19.21 -2.99
C GLY A 288 15.84 -17.78 -3.48
N GLY A 289 16.37 -16.94 -2.59
CA GLY A 289 16.71 -15.54 -2.84
C GLY A 289 17.71 -15.02 -1.80
N LEU A 290 17.95 -13.72 -1.76
CA LEU A 290 18.71 -13.08 -0.68
C LEU A 290 18.13 -13.41 0.71
N ALA A 291 16.80 -13.52 0.83
CA ALA A 291 16.12 -13.87 2.07
C ALA A 291 16.48 -15.27 2.61
N THR A 292 17.03 -16.14 1.75
CA THR A 292 17.49 -17.49 2.13
C THR A 292 18.96 -17.55 2.54
N GLU A 293 19.69 -16.43 2.44
CA GLU A 293 21.11 -16.36 2.74
C GLU A 293 21.35 -15.95 4.20
N ASP A 294 22.19 -16.73 4.90
CA ASP A 294 22.52 -16.48 6.30
C ASP A 294 23.08 -15.08 6.52
N GLY A 295 22.45 -14.33 7.43
CA GLY A 295 22.84 -12.97 7.80
C GLY A 295 22.28 -11.86 6.89
N TYR A 296 21.57 -12.19 5.80
CA TYR A 296 21.04 -11.20 4.86
C TYR A 296 19.52 -11.08 4.85
N SER A 297 18.80 -12.03 5.45
CA SER A 297 17.33 -12.06 5.48
C SER A 297 16.68 -10.80 6.07
N ARG A 298 17.35 -10.14 7.03
CA ARG A 298 16.94 -8.83 7.56
C ARG A 298 16.74 -7.77 6.46
N TYR A 299 17.61 -7.79 5.45
CA TYR A 299 17.75 -6.75 4.42
C TYR A 299 17.21 -7.19 3.06
N ALA A 300 16.46 -8.30 3.02
CA ALA A 300 15.81 -8.78 1.82
C ALA A 300 14.34 -8.35 1.83
N VAL A 301 13.98 -7.44 0.94
CA VAL A 301 12.57 -7.14 0.64
C VAL A 301 12.13 -8.07 -0.47
N THR A 302 11.48 -9.17 -0.09
CA THR A 302 10.98 -10.18 -1.01
C THR A 302 9.72 -9.70 -1.70
N PHE A 303 9.56 -10.03 -2.98
CA PHE A 303 8.37 -9.74 -3.78
C PHE A 303 8.26 -10.79 -4.88
N VAL A 304 7.09 -10.90 -5.53
CA VAL A 304 6.87 -11.83 -6.64
C VAL A 304 6.60 -11.11 -7.96
N GLU A 305 6.10 -9.88 -7.91
CA GLU A 305 5.86 -9.01 -9.06
C GLU A 305 5.85 -7.54 -8.62
N ASN A 306 6.10 -6.62 -9.54
CA ASN A 306 6.04 -5.18 -9.33
C ASN A 306 5.49 -4.49 -10.60
N HIS A 307 5.51 -3.15 -10.62
CA HIS A 307 4.96 -2.37 -11.73
C HIS A 307 5.76 -2.51 -13.05
N ASP A 308 7.05 -2.84 -12.98
CA ASP A 308 7.91 -3.04 -14.16
C ASP A 308 7.83 -4.44 -14.76
N MET A 309 7.27 -5.40 -14.04
CA MET A 309 7.22 -6.81 -14.46
C MET A 309 5.81 -7.25 -14.89
N GLN A 310 4.78 -6.43 -14.65
CA GLN A 310 3.37 -6.76 -14.89
C GLN A 310 3.04 -6.99 -16.38
N ASP A 311 1.90 -7.58 -16.73
CA ASP A 311 1.43 -7.50 -18.13
C ASP A 311 0.84 -6.10 -18.39
N ARG A 312 1.45 -5.34 -19.31
CA ARG A 312 0.99 -4.02 -19.77
C ARG A 312 0.31 -4.08 -21.14
N GLY A 313 0.03 -5.28 -21.66
CA GLY A 313 -0.52 -5.48 -23.00
C GLY A 313 0.54 -5.21 -24.09
N SER A 314 0.12 -4.52 -25.17
CA SER A 314 0.92 -4.31 -26.38
C SER A 314 1.77 -3.03 -26.39
N VAL A 315 2.27 -2.61 -25.21
CA VAL A 315 3.09 -1.38 -25.09
C VAL A 315 4.47 -1.58 -25.72
N THR A 316 4.92 -0.62 -26.52
CA THR A 316 6.24 -0.61 -27.17
C THR A 316 7.36 -0.22 -26.19
N GLY A 317 8.56 -0.79 -26.36
CA GLY A 317 9.72 -0.48 -25.50
C GLY A 317 9.65 -1.13 -24.12
N TYR A 318 8.70 -2.05 -23.93
CA TYR A 318 8.46 -2.77 -22.69
C TYR A 318 8.70 -4.27 -22.89
N THR A 319 9.51 -4.90 -22.06
CA THR A 319 9.66 -6.36 -22.03
C THR A 319 8.85 -6.90 -20.87
N LYS A 320 7.68 -7.47 -21.18
CA LYS A 320 6.84 -8.08 -20.15
C LYS A 320 7.47 -9.36 -19.60
N ASP A 321 7.42 -9.52 -18.29
CA ASP A 321 7.91 -10.72 -17.62
C ASP A 321 6.98 -11.21 -16.49
N PRO A 322 5.64 -11.21 -16.64
CA PRO A 322 4.74 -11.48 -15.51
C PRO A 322 4.74 -12.95 -15.06
N ILE A 323 4.32 -13.18 -13.82
CA ILE A 323 3.81 -14.47 -13.36
C ILE A 323 2.41 -14.66 -13.94
N THR A 324 2.25 -15.60 -14.86
CA THR A 324 0.99 -15.85 -15.57
C THR A 324 0.22 -17.06 -15.04
N ASN A 325 0.88 -17.91 -14.27
CA ASN A 325 0.30 -19.12 -13.67
C ASN A 325 0.55 -19.13 -12.16
N ASN A 326 -0.33 -19.79 -11.39
CA ASN A 326 -0.10 -20.08 -9.96
C ASN A 326 0.22 -18.84 -9.08
N ILE A 327 -0.36 -17.67 -9.39
CA ILE A 327 -0.12 -16.40 -8.68
C ILE A 327 -0.46 -16.50 -7.19
N GLU A 328 -1.55 -17.19 -6.85
CA GLU A 328 -1.95 -17.43 -5.46
C GLU A 328 -0.85 -18.19 -4.68
N ALA A 329 -0.28 -19.24 -5.27
CA ALA A 329 0.82 -20.00 -4.68
C ALA A 329 2.15 -19.23 -4.61
N ALA A 330 2.41 -18.32 -5.56
CA ALA A 330 3.57 -17.41 -5.47
C ALA A 330 3.47 -16.52 -4.23
N ASN A 331 2.28 -15.96 -3.98
CA ASN A 331 2.02 -15.15 -2.79
C ASN A 331 2.03 -16.00 -1.50
N ALA A 332 1.63 -17.27 -1.56
CA ALA A 332 1.83 -18.20 -0.45
C ALA A 332 3.33 -18.45 -0.16
N TRP A 333 4.17 -18.62 -1.19
CA TRP A 333 5.59 -18.74 -0.94
C TRP A 333 6.17 -17.46 -0.30
N LEU A 334 5.81 -16.30 -0.84
CA LEU A 334 6.18 -14.97 -0.31
C LEU A 334 5.85 -14.81 1.18
N MET A 335 4.64 -15.20 1.58
CA MET A 335 4.18 -15.02 2.97
C MET A 335 4.76 -16.02 3.96
N ALA A 336 5.21 -17.19 3.49
CA ALA A 336 5.78 -18.22 4.35
C ALA A 336 7.28 -18.04 4.63
N MET A 337 8.02 -17.33 3.77
CA MET A 337 9.49 -17.19 3.85
C MET A 337 9.94 -16.07 4.81
N PRO A 338 11.18 -16.11 5.33
CA PRO A 338 11.82 -14.93 5.95
C PRO A 338 12.02 -13.80 4.91
N GLY A 339 12.62 -12.68 5.31
CA GLY A 339 12.56 -11.43 4.56
C GLY A 339 11.30 -10.62 4.86
N THR A 340 11.24 -9.40 4.32
CA THR A 340 10.05 -8.55 4.41
C THR A 340 9.24 -8.67 3.12
N PRO A 341 8.04 -9.30 3.16
CA PRO A 341 7.24 -9.49 1.96
C PRO A 341 6.59 -8.19 1.48
N CYS A 342 6.71 -7.91 0.18
CA CYS A 342 6.04 -6.83 -0.53
C CYS A 342 5.01 -7.44 -1.49
N VAL A 343 3.72 -7.23 -1.19
CA VAL A 343 2.59 -7.65 -2.02
C VAL A 343 2.37 -6.64 -3.13
N PHE A 344 2.10 -7.11 -4.34
CA PHE A 344 1.78 -6.26 -5.49
C PHE A 344 0.29 -5.89 -5.52
N LEU A 345 -0.03 -4.63 -5.86
CA LEU A 345 -1.42 -4.12 -5.90
C LEU A 345 -2.36 -5.00 -6.72
N LEU A 346 -1.96 -5.42 -7.93
CA LEU A 346 -2.85 -6.22 -8.78
C LEU A 346 -3.12 -7.60 -8.18
N HIS A 347 -2.13 -8.21 -7.52
CA HIS A 347 -2.33 -9.49 -6.82
C HIS A 347 -3.24 -9.30 -5.60
N TRP A 348 -3.05 -8.22 -4.83
CA TRP A 348 -3.97 -7.86 -3.74
C TRP A 348 -5.41 -7.69 -4.22
N LYS A 349 -5.64 -7.04 -5.36
CA LYS A 349 -6.99 -6.86 -5.92
C LYS A 349 -7.59 -8.19 -6.37
N SER A 350 -6.81 -9.07 -7.03
CA SER A 350 -7.31 -10.34 -7.57
C SER A 350 -7.45 -11.46 -6.54
N TYR A 351 -6.63 -11.47 -5.49
CA TYR A 351 -6.54 -12.55 -4.49
C TYR A 351 -6.66 -12.00 -3.06
N LYS A 352 -7.56 -11.00 -2.88
CA LYS A 352 -7.66 -10.22 -1.65
C LYS A 352 -7.87 -11.11 -0.42
N ASN A 353 -8.84 -12.02 -0.46
CA ASN A 353 -9.20 -12.84 0.69
C ASN A 353 -8.09 -13.85 1.04
N GLU A 354 -7.48 -14.43 0.01
CA GLU A 354 -6.39 -15.39 0.10
C GLU A 354 -5.16 -14.72 0.73
N ILE A 355 -4.75 -13.56 0.22
CA ILE A 355 -3.60 -12.81 0.73
C ILE A 355 -3.85 -12.32 2.17
N LYS A 356 -5.06 -11.85 2.49
CA LYS A 356 -5.44 -11.53 3.89
C LYS A 356 -5.20 -12.72 4.81
N GLN A 357 -5.65 -13.92 4.42
CA GLN A 357 -5.46 -15.14 5.21
C GLN A 357 -3.98 -15.56 5.29
N MET A 358 -3.21 -15.41 4.23
CA MET A 358 -1.77 -15.69 4.25
C MET A 358 -1.02 -14.75 5.22
N ILE A 359 -1.36 -13.47 5.23
CA ILE A 359 -0.81 -12.48 6.18
C ILE A 359 -1.19 -12.86 7.62
N LEU A 360 -2.45 -13.25 7.85
CA LEU A 360 -2.89 -13.69 9.16
C LEU A 360 -2.15 -14.95 9.63
N ALA A 361 -1.83 -15.87 8.73
CA ALA A 361 -1.07 -17.09 9.04
C ALA A 361 0.37 -16.75 9.44
N ARG A 362 1.01 -15.85 8.68
CA ARG A 362 2.35 -15.30 8.99
C ARG A 362 2.37 -14.65 10.37
N LYS A 363 1.38 -13.80 10.68
CA LYS A 363 1.23 -13.12 11.96
C LYS A 363 0.95 -14.11 13.11
N ALA A 364 0.12 -15.13 12.88
CA ALA A 364 -0.22 -16.15 13.87
C ALA A 364 1.02 -16.95 14.31
N ALA A 365 1.85 -17.39 13.35
CA ALA A 365 3.15 -18.03 13.64
C ALA A 365 4.17 -17.05 14.25
N GLY A 366 4.02 -15.74 14.03
CA GLY A 366 4.93 -14.71 14.51
C GLY A 366 6.22 -14.64 13.70
N ILE A 367 6.12 -14.87 12.39
CA ILE A 367 7.27 -14.86 11.47
C ILE A 367 7.79 -13.43 11.30
N SER A 368 9.11 -13.28 11.28
CA SER A 368 9.82 -12.03 11.01
C SER A 368 10.73 -12.14 9.80
N ASN A 369 11.31 -11.03 9.36
CA ASN A 369 12.32 -11.00 8.32
C ASN A 369 13.57 -11.85 8.65
N GLN A 370 13.85 -12.14 9.92
CA GLN A 370 14.99 -12.94 10.37
C GLN A 370 14.59 -14.31 10.92
N SER A 371 13.33 -14.73 10.75
CA SER A 371 12.89 -16.04 11.19
C SER A 371 13.73 -17.16 10.59
N ALA A 372 14.11 -18.13 11.44
CA ALA A 372 14.75 -19.35 10.97
C ALA A 372 13.78 -20.13 10.08
N TRP A 373 14.29 -20.75 9.03
CA TRP A 373 13.50 -21.52 8.08
C TRP A 373 14.26 -22.76 7.62
N LYS A 374 13.54 -23.70 7.04
CA LYS A 374 14.10 -24.94 6.51
C LYS A 374 13.34 -25.38 5.26
N GLN A 375 14.07 -25.68 4.19
CA GLN A 375 13.55 -26.47 3.09
C GLN A 375 13.38 -27.93 3.55
N ILE A 376 12.16 -28.46 3.44
CA ILE A 376 11.83 -29.83 3.84
C ILE A 376 11.97 -30.78 2.64
N SER A 377 11.40 -30.41 1.50
CA SER A 377 11.47 -31.21 0.26
C SER A 377 11.32 -30.32 -0.97
N SER A 378 11.92 -30.75 -2.08
CA SER A 378 11.89 -30.04 -3.35
C SER A 378 11.87 -31.04 -4.50
N THR A 379 10.81 -30.99 -5.30
CA THR A 379 10.61 -31.83 -6.48
C THR A 379 9.94 -31.01 -7.57
N ASN A 380 9.88 -31.53 -8.81
CA ASN A 380 9.14 -30.83 -9.87
C ASN A 380 7.65 -30.66 -9.52
N ALA A 381 7.05 -31.59 -8.77
CA ALA A 381 5.62 -31.61 -8.48
C ALA A 381 5.23 -30.77 -7.25
N TYR A 382 6.15 -30.59 -6.30
CA TYR A 382 5.90 -29.84 -5.08
C TYR A 382 7.18 -29.34 -4.41
N TYR A 383 7.01 -28.30 -3.60
CA TYR A 383 8.02 -27.74 -2.71
C TYR A 383 7.45 -27.59 -1.30
N GLN A 384 8.26 -27.89 -0.28
CA GLN A 384 7.85 -27.89 1.11
C GLN A 384 8.86 -27.11 1.95
N LEU A 385 8.35 -26.22 2.81
CA LEU A 385 9.17 -25.46 3.74
C LEU A 385 8.51 -25.33 5.11
N GLU A 386 9.34 -25.10 6.11
CA GLU A 386 8.93 -24.77 7.48
C GLU A 386 9.64 -23.48 7.91
N THR A 387 8.89 -22.52 8.45
CA THR A 387 9.44 -21.28 9.01
C THR A 387 9.06 -21.17 10.48
N THR A 388 10.07 -20.93 11.32
CA THR A 388 9.92 -20.79 12.77
C THR A 388 9.71 -19.32 13.13
N GLY A 389 8.49 -18.99 13.55
CA GLY A 389 8.15 -17.69 14.12
C GLY A 389 8.22 -17.69 15.65
N SER A 390 8.01 -16.52 16.25
CA SER A 390 8.08 -16.36 17.71
C SER A 390 6.96 -17.07 18.47
N ASN A 391 5.86 -17.40 17.80
CA ASN A 391 4.66 -17.96 18.43
C ASN A 391 4.44 -19.43 18.06
N GLY A 392 5.11 -19.93 17.03
CA GLY A 392 4.89 -21.25 16.46
C GLY A 392 5.56 -21.39 15.09
N LYS A 393 5.32 -22.51 14.41
CA LYS A 393 5.87 -22.79 13.09
C LYS A 393 4.78 -22.73 12.04
N LEU A 394 5.11 -22.18 10.87
CA LEU A 394 4.28 -22.27 9.67
C LEU A 394 4.94 -23.25 8.70
N TYR A 395 4.19 -24.28 8.32
CA TYR A 395 4.56 -25.17 7.24
C TYR A 395 3.80 -24.77 5.98
N ALA A 396 4.52 -24.60 4.87
CA ALA A 396 3.92 -24.36 3.57
C ALA A 396 4.23 -25.52 2.62
N PHE A 397 3.18 -26.04 1.99
CA PHE A 397 3.25 -27.02 0.92
C PHE A 397 2.79 -26.34 -0.36
N LEU A 398 3.67 -26.25 -1.36
CA LEU A 398 3.41 -25.63 -2.65
C LEU A 398 3.41 -26.70 -3.75
N GLY A 399 2.54 -26.56 -4.74
CA GLY A 399 2.32 -27.56 -5.79
C GLY A 399 1.27 -28.61 -5.42
N SER A 400 1.50 -29.85 -5.82
CA SER A 400 0.52 -30.94 -5.67
C SER A 400 0.83 -31.81 -4.44
N GLY A 401 -0.14 -31.96 -3.53
CA GLY A 401 -0.05 -32.86 -2.39
C GLY A 401 -0.58 -32.25 -1.09
N SER A 402 -0.28 -32.90 0.03
CA SER A 402 -0.63 -32.45 1.38
C SER A 402 0.41 -32.91 2.40
N LEU A 403 0.51 -32.21 3.52
CA LEU A 403 1.30 -32.65 4.66
C LEU A 403 0.61 -33.82 5.38
N ALA A 404 1.37 -34.87 5.68
CA ALA A 404 0.95 -36.02 6.49
C ALA A 404 1.74 -36.03 7.81
N ASP A 405 1.57 -34.98 8.61
CA ASP A 405 2.21 -34.78 9.91
C ASP A 405 1.15 -34.31 10.90
N ASP A 406 0.96 -35.07 11.98
CA ASP A 406 -0.08 -34.83 12.99
C ASP A 406 0.33 -33.80 14.04
N THR A 407 1.58 -33.33 14.03
CA THR A 407 2.04 -32.21 14.86
C THR A 407 1.60 -30.84 14.31
N TYR A 408 1.00 -30.85 13.11
CA TYR A 408 0.52 -29.69 12.39
C TYR A 408 -0.99 -29.72 12.16
N VAL A 409 -1.61 -28.55 12.11
CA VAL A 409 -3.03 -28.38 11.78
C VAL A 409 -3.16 -27.56 10.51
N LYS A 410 -3.86 -28.09 9.51
CA LYS A 410 -4.14 -27.37 8.26
C LYS A 410 -5.08 -26.20 8.56
N ILE A 411 -4.65 -24.99 8.19
CA ILE A 411 -5.43 -23.76 8.44
C ILE A 411 -5.93 -23.08 7.17
N LEU A 412 -5.21 -23.26 6.06
CA LEU A 412 -5.51 -22.59 4.79
C LEU A 412 -5.07 -23.47 3.61
N SER A 413 -5.79 -23.39 2.51
CA SER A 413 -5.34 -23.90 1.21
C SER A 413 -6.07 -23.21 0.08
N GLY A 414 -5.41 -23.14 -1.08
CA GLY A 414 -5.99 -22.65 -2.32
C GLY A 414 -5.33 -23.31 -3.51
N SER A 415 -5.27 -22.61 -4.64
CA SER A 415 -4.70 -23.19 -5.87
C SER A 415 -3.21 -23.43 -5.71
N LYS A 416 -2.80 -24.70 -5.67
CA LYS A 416 -1.39 -25.16 -5.57
C LYS A 416 -0.66 -24.70 -4.30
N TYR A 417 -1.36 -24.50 -3.18
CA TYR A 417 -0.71 -24.39 -1.88
C TYR A 417 -1.61 -24.83 -0.71
N SER A 418 -0.96 -25.13 0.41
CA SER A 418 -1.60 -25.26 1.71
C SER A 418 -0.67 -24.84 2.84
N TYR A 419 -1.25 -24.28 3.89
CA TYR A 419 -0.57 -23.88 5.11
C TYR A 419 -1.05 -24.67 6.31
N TYR A 420 -0.09 -24.94 7.18
CA TYR A 420 -0.31 -25.61 8.43
C TYR A 420 0.42 -24.87 9.55
N LEU A 421 -0.24 -24.69 10.69
CA LEU A 421 0.42 -24.19 11.90
C LEU A 421 0.77 -25.36 12.81
N SER A 422 1.93 -25.28 13.46
CA SER A 422 2.28 -26.26 14.49
C SER A 422 1.28 -26.17 15.63
N LYS A 423 0.89 -27.32 16.20
CA LYS A 423 -0.05 -27.42 17.33
C LYS A 423 0.38 -26.57 18.53
N THR A 424 1.68 -26.42 18.75
CA THR A 424 2.30 -25.54 19.77
C THR A 424 1.94 -24.06 19.63
N THR A 425 1.38 -23.64 18.49
CA THR A 425 0.91 -22.26 18.29
C THR A 425 -0.27 -21.93 19.21
N GLU A 426 -1.06 -22.93 19.65
CA GLU A 426 -2.15 -22.76 20.63
C GLU A 426 -3.06 -21.55 20.30
N THR A 427 -3.69 -21.56 19.13
CA THR A 427 -4.52 -20.47 18.61
C THR A 427 -5.82 -20.96 17.97
N PRO A 428 -6.93 -20.22 18.07
CA PRO A 428 -8.07 -20.43 17.18
C PRO A 428 -7.72 -19.93 15.76
N TRP A 429 -8.44 -20.45 14.77
CA TRP A 429 -8.37 -20.03 13.37
C TRP A 429 -9.77 -19.92 12.75
N VAL A 430 -9.94 -18.95 11.86
CA VAL A 430 -11.18 -18.65 11.13
C VAL A 430 -10.85 -18.59 9.65
N SER A 431 -11.52 -19.41 8.83
CA SER A 431 -11.18 -19.61 7.42
C SER A 431 -11.34 -18.37 6.53
N LEU A 432 -12.27 -17.46 6.84
CA LEU A 432 -12.44 -16.22 6.07
C LEU A 432 -11.89 -15.01 6.82
N ALA A 433 -11.30 -14.11 6.04
CA ALA A 433 -10.81 -12.85 6.58
C ALA A 433 -11.98 -11.94 6.93
N GLU A 434 -11.72 -10.87 7.68
CA GLU A 434 -12.73 -9.84 7.88
C GLU A 434 -12.92 -9.00 6.62
N GLY A 435 -14.13 -8.45 6.46
CA GLY A 435 -14.47 -7.66 5.28
C GLY A 435 -15.96 -7.52 5.06
N THR A 436 -16.27 -6.88 3.93
CA THR A 436 -17.63 -6.71 3.43
C THR A 436 -17.94 -7.79 2.40
N TYR A 437 -19.09 -8.42 2.55
CA TYR A 437 -19.59 -9.50 1.70
C TYR A 437 -21.03 -9.20 1.30
N THR A 438 -21.42 -9.60 0.10
CA THR A 438 -22.80 -9.41 -0.38
C THR A 438 -23.73 -10.54 0.07
N GLU A 439 -23.18 -11.71 0.31
CA GLU A 439 -23.94 -12.91 0.67
C GLU A 439 -23.54 -13.43 2.04
N PRO A 440 -24.40 -14.24 2.70
CA PRO A 440 -24.01 -15.01 3.88
C PRO A 440 -22.72 -15.80 3.65
N GLN A 441 -21.85 -15.81 4.65
CA GLN A 441 -20.53 -16.43 4.57
C GLN A 441 -20.40 -17.64 5.49
N GLU A 442 -19.81 -18.73 5.00
CA GLU A 442 -19.48 -19.91 5.79
C GLU A 442 -18.04 -19.82 6.31
N ASN A 443 -17.89 -19.81 7.63
CA ASN A 443 -16.60 -19.80 8.30
C ASN A 443 -16.33 -21.14 8.98
N THR A 444 -15.24 -21.80 8.61
CA THR A 444 -14.73 -22.95 9.35
C THR A 444 -13.88 -22.47 10.53
N LEU A 445 -14.27 -22.87 11.74
CA LEU A 445 -13.51 -22.62 12.95
C LEU A 445 -12.58 -23.81 13.23
N THR A 446 -11.28 -23.55 13.31
CA THR A 446 -10.25 -24.59 13.52
C THR A 446 -9.46 -24.31 14.79
N ALA A 447 -9.33 -25.32 15.65
CA ALA A 447 -8.47 -25.27 16.83
C ALA A 447 -7.07 -25.75 16.45
N VAL A 448 -6.06 -24.87 16.60
CA VAL A 448 -4.64 -25.25 16.49
C VAL A 448 -4.12 -25.45 17.90
N SER A 449 -4.04 -26.70 18.34
CA SER A 449 -3.63 -27.05 19.72
C SER A 449 -3.02 -28.44 19.83
N GLU A 450 -2.14 -28.62 20.82
CA GLU A 450 -1.61 -29.93 21.22
C GLU A 450 -2.65 -30.77 21.97
N SER A 451 -3.62 -30.12 22.62
CA SER A 451 -4.69 -30.82 23.33
C SER A 451 -5.70 -31.40 22.34
N ALA A 452 -5.88 -32.72 22.38
CA ALA A 452 -6.89 -33.42 21.59
C ALA A 452 -8.33 -33.00 21.98
N ASP A 453 -8.51 -32.51 23.20
CA ASP A 453 -9.80 -32.05 23.74
C ASP A 453 -10.02 -30.55 23.54
N ALA A 454 -9.14 -29.86 22.80
CA ALA A 454 -9.29 -28.44 22.53
C ALA A 454 -10.59 -28.15 21.77
N GLN A 455 -11.33 -27.14 22.26
CA GLN A 455 -12.56 -26.65 21.65
C GLN A 455 -12.43 -25.18 21.27
N LEU A 456 -13.43 -24.65 20.58
CA LEU A 456 -13.53 -23.23 20.26
C LEU A 456 -14.77 -22.66 20.92
N VAL A 457 -14.63 -21.48 21.51
CA VAL A 457 -15.74 -20.68 22.02
C VAL A 457 -15.86 -19.40 21.21
N TYR A 458 -17.09 -18.98 20.89
CA TYR A 458 -17.28 -17.76 20.10
C TYR A 458 -18.48 -16.93 20.52
N THR A 459 -18.45 -15.67 20.09
CA THR A 459 -19.51 -14.67 20.20
C THR A 459 -19.62 -13.92 18.87
N LEU A 460 -20.80 -13.37 18.57
CA LEU A 460 -21.07 -12.60 17.34
C LEU A 460 -21.35 -11.11 17.61
N ASP A 461 -21.51 -10.75 18.88
CA ASP A 461 -21.80 -9.39 19.35
C ASP A 461 -20.54 -8.58 19.71
N GLY A 462 -19.35 -9.18 19.56
CA GLY A 462 -18.07 -8.58 19.91
C GLY A 462 -17.67 -8.67 21.39
N ALA A 463 -18.46 -9.32 22.25
CA ALA A 463 -18.05 -9.63 23.62
C ALA A 463 -16.91 -10.66 23.62
N ASP A 464 -15.97 -10.58 24.56
CA ASP A 464 -14.93 -11.61 24.67
C ASP A 464 -15.56 -12.96 25.05
N PRO A 465 -15.27 -14.06 24.31
CA PRO A 465 -15.84 -15.35 24.62
C PRO A 465 -15.29 -15.89 25.95
N THR A 466 -16.17 -16.52 26.71
CA THR A 466 -15.84 -17.20 27.97
C THR A 466 -16.02 -18.71 27.80
N ALA A 467 -15.61 -19.50 28.80
CA ALA A 467 -15.86 -20.93 28.82
C ALA A 467 -17.36 -21.31 28.87
N ALA A 468 -18.27 -20.34 29.02
CA ALA A 468 -19.72 -20.53 28.95
C ALA A 468 -20.34 -20.04 27.63
N SER A 469 -19.56 -19.37 26.76
CA SER A 469 -20.01 -18.98 25.42
C SER A 469 -20.28 -20.19 24.54
N THR A 470 -20.88 -19.98 23.37
CA THR A 470 -21.19 -21.05 22.41
C THR A 470 -19.93 -21.85 22.06
N LYS A 471 -19.97 -23.16 22.32
CA LYS A 471 -18.85 -24.09 22.10
C LYS A 471 -19.02 -24.88 20.82
N VAL A 472 -17.93 -25.09 20.09
CA VAL A 472 -17.88 -25.98 18.93
C VAL A 472 -16.60 -26.81 18.94
N SER A 473 -16.64 -27.96 18.27
CA SER A 473 -15.45 -28.75 17.95
C SER A 473 -14.59 -28.05 16.90
N SER A 474 -13.34 -28.47 16.78
CA SER A 474 -12.49 -28.06 15.65
C SER A 474 -13.10 -28.49 14.31
N ALA A 475 -12.86 -27.70 13.27
CA ALA A 475 -13.39 -27.85 11.91
C ALA A 475 -14.93 -27.74 11.80
N THR A 476 -15.58 -27.08 12.76
CA THR A 476 -17.02 -26.76 12.65
C THR A 476 -17.25 -25.52 11.79
N ASN A 477 -18.22 -25.61 10.87
CA ASN A 477 -18.68 -24.46 10.09
C ASN A 477 -19.72 -23.65 10.88
N ILE A 478 -19.60 -22.33 10.80
CA ILE A 478 -20.60 -21.38 11.26
C ILE A 478 -21.01 -20.46 10.11
N THR A 479 -22.31 -20.17 10.03
CA THR A 479 -22.86 -19.23 9.05
C THR A 479 -22.88 -17.81 9.63
N ILE A 480 -22.30 -16.86 8.91
CA ILE A 480 -22.41 -15.43 9.17
C ILE A 480 -23.38 -14.85 8.15
N SER A 481 -24.66 -14.75 8.52
CA SER A 481 -25.74 -14.25 7.66
C SER A 481 -26.06 -12.76 7.83
N GLU A 482 -25.50 -12.13 8.87
CA GLU A 482 -25.68 -10.70 9.16
C GLU A 482 -24.35 -10.08 9.60
N SER A 483 -24.23 -8.76 9.43
CA SER A 483 -23.08 -8.00 9.93
C SER A 483 -22.87 -8.23 11.43
N CYS A 484 -21.66 -8.61 11.81
CA CYS A 484 -21.34 -9.00 13.17
C CYS A 484 -19.86 -8.75 13.50
N THR A 485 -19.52 -8.80 14.79
CA THR A 485 -18.13 -8.90 15.24
C THR A 485 -17.92 -10.28 15.83
N LEU A 486 -17.35 -11.18 15.04
CA LEU A 486 -17.00 -12.52 15.48
C LEU A 486 -15.75 -12.45 16.35
N LYS A 487 -15.85 -12.94 17.59
CA LYS A 487 -14.68 -13.25 18.42
C LYS A 487 -14.62 -14.74 18.70
N VAL A 488 -13.44 -15.33 18.52
CA VAL A 488 -13.20 -16.77 18.73
C VAL A 488 -12.04 -16.95 19.69
N GLY A 489 -12.22 -17.75 20.73
CA GLY A 489 -11.19 -18.15 21.68
C GLY A 489 -10.94 -19.65 21.62
N LEU A 490 -9.69 -20.06 21.87
CA LEU A 490 -9.33 -21.46 22.02
C LEU A 490 -9.59 -21.91 23.46
N LEU A 491 -10.48 -22.88 23.66
CA LEU A 491 -10.81 -23.42 24.98
C LEU A 491 -10.00 -24.70 25.22
N VAL A 492 -9.12 -24.67 26.22
CA VAL A 492 -8.31 -25.83 26.66
C VAL A 492 -8.42 -25.93 28.18
N ASP A 493 -8.77 -27.10 28.69
CA ASP A 493 -8.89 -27.39 30.13
C ASP A 493 -9.78 -26.37 30.89
N GLY A 494 -10.87 -25.94 30.25
CA GLY A 494 -11.80 -24.96 30.80
C GLY A 494 -11.33 -23.50 30.76
N VAL A 495 -10.13 -23.23 30.24
CA VAL A 495 -9.56 -21.87 30.11
C VAL A 495 -9.59 -21.42 28.66
N VAL A 496 -10.12 -20.21 28.43
CA VAL A 496 -10.08 -19.57 27.11
C VAL A 496 -8.70 -18.92 26.92
N LYS A 497 -7.90 -19.50 26.04
CA LYS A 497 -6.63 -18.97 25.53
C LYS A 497 -6.89 -18.22 24.23
N LYS A 498 -6.06 -17.20 23.94
CA LYS A 498 -5.98 -16.40 22.70
C LYS A 498 -7.34 -16.12 22.01
N ILE A 499 -7.76 -14.87 22.02
CA ILE A 499 -8.98 -14.45 21.32
C ILE A 499 -8.58 -13.76 20.02
N ILE A 500 -9.14 -14.22 18.89
CA ILE A 500 -9.07 -13.52 17.60
C ILE A 500 -10.40 -12.83 17.31
N THR A 501 -10.34 -11.71 16.60
CA THR A 501 -11.51 -10.91 16.21
C THR A 501 -11.60 -10.82 14.68
N ARG A 502 -12.82 -10.89 14.14
CA ARG A 502 -13.14 -10.63 12.73
C ARG A 502 -14.41 -9.79 12.63
N LYS A 503 -14.35 -8.71 11.86
CA LYS A 503 -15.53 -7.88 11.54
C LYS A 503 -16.12 -8.28 10.19
N TYR A 504 -17.36 -8.73 10.18
CA TYR A 504 -18.09 -9.03 8.95
C TYR A 504 -19.16 -7.98 8.73
N VAL A 505 -19.23 -7.47 7.50
CA VAL A 505 -20.35 -6.66 7.03
C VAL A 505 -21.05 -7.46 5.94
N ILE A 506 -22.28 -7.89 6.19
CA ILE A 506 -23.11 -8.54 5.18
C ILE A 506 -24.04 -7.47 4.60
N LYS A 507 -23.75 -7.04 3.37
CA LYS A 507 -24.50 -6.01 2.66
C LYS A 507 -24.93 -6.56 1.29
N PRO A 508 -26.12 -7.18 1.19
CA PRO A 508 -26.68 -7.62 -0.07
C PRO A 508 -26.64 -6.50 -1.10
N PHE A 509 -26.16 -6.84 -2.29
CA PHE A 509 -26.09 -5.88 -3.37
C PHE A 509 -27.47 -5.71 -3.99
N VAL A 510 -27.86 -4.45 -4.19
CA VAL A 510 -29.07 -4.09 -4.92
C VAL A 510 -28.63 -3.25 -6.09
N ALA A 511 -28.96 -3.70 -7.31
CA ALA A 511 -28.72 -2.92 -8.50
C ALA A 511 -29.38 -1.55 -8.36
N HIS A 512 -28.64 -0.51 -8.70
CA HIS A 512 -29.06 0.86 -8.50
C HIS A 512 -28.42 1.76 -9.56
N LYS A 513 -28.73 3.05 -9.50
CA LYS A 513 -28.10 4.07 -10.34
C LYS A 513 -27.14 4.90 -9.52
N ALA A 514 -26.02 5.24 -10.12
CA ALA A 514 -25.10 6.26 -9.63
C ALA A 514 -25.26 7.53 -10.48
N THR A 515 -25.64 8.63 -9.84
CA THR A 515 -25.78 9.95 -10.47
C THR A 515 -24.57 10.81 -10.16
N ILE A 516 -23.87 11.24 -11.20
CA ILE A 516 -22.67 12.07 -11.05
C ILE A 516 -23.04 13.51 -11.30
N TYR A 517 -22.75 14.36 -10.31
CA TYR A 517 -23.04 15.78 -10.32
C TYR A 517 -21.73 16.57 -10.38
N LEU A 518 -21.62 17.48 -11.36
CA LEU A 518 -20.57 18.49 -11.42
C LEU A 518 -21.19 19.86 -11.17
N LYS A 519 -20.76 20.53 -10.11
CA LYS A 519 -21.17 21.92 -9.83
C LYS A 519 -20.73 22.79 -10.99
N ASP A 520 -21.60 23.71 -11.44
CA ASP A 520 -21.35 24.55 -12.61
C ASP A 520 -19.95 25.18 -12.52
N PRO A 521 -18.99 24.77 -13.40
CA PRO A 521 -17.62 25.22 -13.30
C PRO A 521 -17.41 26.63 -13.86
N ASN A 522 -18.49 27.31 -14.30
CA ASN A 522 -18.46 28.62 -14.96
C ASN A 522 -17.55 28.65 -16.20
N TRP A 523 -17.45 27.52 -16.90
CA TRP A 523 -16.71 27.45 -18.16
C TRP A 523 -17.48 28.17 -19.27
N ASN A 524 -16.76 28.90 -20.12
CA ASN A 524 -17.32 29.53 -21.33
C ASN A 524 -17.49 28.53 -22.49
N THR A 525 -17.25 27.24 -22.25
CA THR A 525 -17.41 26.12 -23.19
C THR A 525 -18.50 25.17 -22.71
N SER A 526 -18.96 24.28 -23.59
CA SER A 526 -19.77 23.14 -23.18
C SER A 526 -19.02 22.26 -22.16
N VAL A 527 -19.78 21.65 -21.25
CA VAL A 527 -19.28 20.68 -20.26
C VAL A 527 -19.45 19.28 -20.85
N TYR A 528 -18.36 18.53 -20.97
CA TYR A 528 -18.37 17.15 -21.45
C TYR A 528 -18.03 16.18 -20.33
N PHE A 529 -18.74 15.06 -20.31
CA PHE A 529 -18.42 13.90 -19.47
C PHE A 529 -17.91 12.78 -20.36
N TYR A 530 -16.70 12.28 -20.07
CA TYR A 530 -16.15 11.06 -20.65
C TYR A 530 -16.07 10.01 -19.53
N ALA A 531 -16.67 8.84 -19.71
CA ALA A 531 -16.72 7.80 -18.69
C ALA A 531 -16.42 6.42 -19.25
N TRP A 532 -15.77 5.57 -18.46
CA TRP A 532 -15.43 4.19 -18.83
C TRP A 532 -15.58 3.24 -17.65
N ALA A 533 -15.99 2.00 -17.94
CA ALA A 533 -16.18 0.96 -16.92
C ALA A 533 -14.84 0.33 -16.49
N ASN A 534 -14.75 -0.04 -15.22
CA ASN A 534 -13.66 -0.82 -14.65
C ASN A 534 -13.86 -2.33 -14.86
N ASP A 535 -14.11 -2.74 -16.11
CA ASP A 535 -14.49 -4.11 -16.48
C ASP A 535 -13.36 -4.92 -17.14
N GLY A 536 -12.15 -4.34 -17.20
CA GLY A 536 -11.00 -4.92 -17.90
C GLY A 536 -11.10 -4.92 -19.43
N LYS A 537 -12.21 -4.43 -20.01
CA LYS A 537 -12.45 -4.31 -21.46
C LYS A 537 -12.42 -2.86 -21.94
N ASN A 538 -12.28 -1.90 -21.02
CA ASN A 538 -12.25 -0.47 -21.29
C ASN A 538 -13.53 0.02 -21.99
N THR A 539 -14.69 -0.47 -21.53
CA THR A 539 -16.00 -0.11 -22.10
C THR A 539 -16.27 1.40 -21.91
N GLN A 540 -16.47 2.12 -23.01
CA GLN A 540 -16.76 3.57 -22.99
C GLN A 540 -18.26 3.81 -22.81
N LEU A 541 -18.63 4.43 -21.70
CA LEU A 541 -20.03 4.58 -21.26
C LEU A 541 -20.74 5.78 -21.90
N LEU A 542 -19.98 6.78 -22.36
CA LEU A 542 -20.50 8.02 -22.96
C LEU A 542 -19.93 8.29 -24.35
N GLY A 543 -19.56 7.23 -25.08
CA GLY A 543 -18.89 7.29 -26.38
C GLY A 543 -17.40 7.62 -26.29
N GLY A 544 -16.75 7.67 -27.46
CA GLY A 544 -15.32 8.02 -27.58
C GLY A 544 -15.01 9.43 -27.09
N TRP A 545 -13.74 9.66 -26.74
CA TRP A 545 -13.24 10.97 -26.33
C TRP A 545 -13.69 12.08 -27.32
N PRO A 546 -14.22 13.24 -26.86
CA PRO A 546 -14.28 13.76 -25.48
C PRO A 546 -15.48 13.30 -24.64
N GLY A 547 -16.22 12.28 -25.09
CA GLY A 547 -17.44 11.81 -24.47
C GLY A 547 -18.66 12.63 -24.90
N THR A 548 -19.63 12.79 -24.00
CA THR A 548 -20.93 13.39 -24.30
C THR A 548 -21.04 14.79 -23.69
N ALA A 549 -21.53 15.77 -24.47
CA ALA A 549 -21.84 17.11 -23.98
C ALA A 549 -23.07 17.07 -23.06
N ILE A 550 -22.92 17.45 -21.79
CA ILE A 550 -23.99 17.41 -20.80
C ILE A 550 -24.75 18.72 -20.81
N THR A 551 -26.03 18.65 -21.16
CA THR A 551 -26.97 19.78 -21.11
C THR A 551 -27.99 19.64 -19.98
N ALA A 552 -28.16 18.43 -19.44
CA ALA A 552 -29.00 18.16 -18.29
C ALA A 552 -28.43 18.84 -17.03
N THR A 553 -29.26 19.64 -16.38
CA THR A 553 -28.87 20.37 -15.17
C THR A 553 -29.95 20.31 -14.10
N LYS A 554 -29.53 20.47 -12.84
CA LYS A 554 -30.39 20.50 -11.66
C LYS A 554 -29.90 21.58 -10.70
N GLU A 555 -30.83 22.23 -10.01
CA GLU A 555 -30.50 23.17 -8.93
C GLU A 555 -30.47 22.42 -7.58
N ILE A 556 -29.36 22.55 -6.85
CA ILE A 556 -29.17 21.94 -5.52
C ILE A 556 -28.51 23.01 -4.64
N ASP A 557 -29.16 23.35 -3.53
CA ASP A 557 -28.73 24.39 -2.59
C ASP A 557 -28.36 25.72 -3.27
N GLY A 558 -29.20 26.17 -4.22
CA GLY A 558 -29.02 27.43 -4.95
C GLY A 558 -27.86 27.43 -5.96
N ASN A 559 -27.23 26.28 -6.20
CA ASN A 559 -26.18 26.10 -7.20
C ASN A 559 -26.70 25.26 -8.36
N LYS A 560 -26.26 25.56 -9.57
CA LYS A 560 -26.53 24.74 -10.76
C LYS A 560 -25.53 23.60 -10.85
N TRP A 561 -26.01 22.41 -11.20
CA TRP A 561 -25.21 21.20 -11.34
C TRP A 561 -25.51 20.51 -12.67
N TYR A 562 -24.48 20.15 -13.42
CA TYR A 562 -24.57 19.22 -14.54
C TYR A 562 -24.62 17.80 -13.99
N TYR A 563 -25.45 16.93 -14.57
CA TYR A 563 -25.56 15.56 -14.07
C TYR A 563 -25.74 14.50 -15.15
N GLN A 564 -25.29 13.29 -14.84
CA GLN A 564 -25.45 12.09 -15.66
C GLN A 564 -25.66 10.87 -14.76
N GLU A 565 -26.61 10.01 -15.12
CA GLU A 565 -26.87 8.74 -14.45
C GLU A 565 -26.12 7.58 -15.14
N PHE A 566 -25.68 6.62 -14.35
CA PHE A 566 -25.05 5.37 -14.77
C PHE A 566 -25.69 4.20 -14.02
N ASP A 567 -25.88 3.07 -14.69
CA ASP A 567 -26.38 1.84 -14.08
C ASP A 567 -25.23 1.11 -13.37
N VAL A 568 -25.49 0.65 -12.14
CA VAL A 568 -24.57 -0.16 -11.32
C VAL A 568 -25.27 -1.48 -11.05
N ASP A 569 -24.98 -2.46 -11.90
CA ASP A 569 -25.73 -3.72 -11.98
C ASP A 569 -25.15 -4.84 -11.10
N SER A 570 -23.91 -4.70 -10.61
CA SER A 570 -23.25 -5.67 -9.74
C SER A 570 -22.33 -5.01 -8.72
N ASN A 571 -22.02 -5.73 -7.63
CA ASN A 571 -21.19 -5.21 -6.54
C ASN A 571 -19.72 -4.95 -6.92
N ASP A 572 -19.24 -5.65 -7.94
CA ASP A 572 -17.90 -5.47 -8.52
C ASP A 572 -17.89 -4.44 -9.65
N TYR A 573 -19.05 -3.93 -10.06
CA TYR A 573 -19.13 -2.88 -11.06
C TYR A 573 -18.71 -1.53 -10.47
N SER A 574 -17.82 -0.85 -11.18
CA SER A 574 -17.53 0.56 -10.97
C SER A 574 -17.11 1.18 -12.29
N PHE A 575 -17.12 2.51 -12.35
CA PHE A 575 -16.68 3.25 -13.52
C PHE A 575 -15.84 4.45 -13.11
N ASN A 576 -15.17 5.04 -14.08
CA ASN A 576 -14.44 6.29 -13.90
C ASN A 576 -15.01 7.35 -14.85
N ILE A 577 -14.67 8.61 -14.57
CA ILE A 577 -15.13 9.75 -15.34
C ILE A 577 -14.05 10.83 -15.42
N ILE A 578 -14.07 11.61 -16.51
CA ILE A 578 -13.34 12.85 -16.71
C ILE A 578 -14.34 13.94 -17.10
N PHE A 579 -14.28 15.07 -16.41
CA PHE A 579 -14.92 16.32 -16.84
C PHE A 579 -13.98 17.10 -17.75
N ASN A 580 -14.46 17.56 -18.91
CA ASN A 580 -13.64 18.28 -19.88
C ASN A 580 -14.40 19.35 -20.67
N GLN A 581 -13.64 20.23 -21.32
CA GLN A 581 -14.14 21.36 -22.13
C GLN A 581 -14.32 21.04 -23.62
N GLY A 582 -14.17 19.77 -24.01
CA GLY A 582 -14.15 19.30 -25.39
C GLY A 582 -12.74 18.94 -25.89
N ASN A 583 -12.66 18.37 -27.09
CA ASN A 583 -11.41 17.85 -27.63
C ASN A 583 -10.32 18.93 -27.74
N GLY A 584 -9.10 18.60 -27.29
CA GLY A 584 -7.94 19.51 -27.31
C GLY A 584 -8.00 20.66 -26.29
N LYS A 585 -8.94 20.63 -25.35
CA LYS A 585 -9.09 21.64 -24.28
C LYS A 585 -8.81 21.05 -22.90
N GLN A 586 -8.90 21.91 -21.89
CA GLN A 586 -8.66 21.52 -20.50
C GLN A 586 -9.62 20.41 -20.03
N GLN A 587 -9.11 19.56 -19.16
CA GLN A 587 -9.81 18.43 -18.60
C GLN A 587 -9.38 18.23 -17.14
N THR A 588 -10.13 17.41 -16.43
CA THR A 588 -9.78 16.95 -15.08
C THR A 588 -8.83 15.76 -15.11
N VAL A 589 -8.20 15.47 -13.98
CA VAL A 589 -7.62 14.15 -13.71
C VAL A 589 -8.69 13.06 -13.84
N ASP A 590 -8.25 11.81 -14.01
CA ASP A 590 -9.14 10.65 -14.04
C ASP A 590 -9.83 10.52 -12.67
N ILE A 591 -11.15 10.32 -12.63
CA ILE A 591 -11.93 10.31 -11.38
C ILE A 591 -12.63 8.96 -11.23
N GLY A 592 -12.43 8.28 -10.10
CA GLY A 592 -13.08 7.02 -9.77
C GLY A 592 -12.24 6.20 -8.79
N PRO A 593 -12.53 4.90 -8.58
CA PRO A 593 -13.72 4.20 -9.06
C PRO A 593 -15.00 4.75 -8.41
N ILE A 594 -16.07 4.83 -9.19
CA ILE A 594 -17.37 5.37 -8.77
C ILE A 594 -18.43 4.27 -8.82
N THR A 595 -19.23 4.20 -7.77
CA THR A 595 -20.34 3.25 -7.63
C THR A 595 -21.62 3.89 -7.10
N GLU A 596 -21.60 5.14 -6.65
CA GLU A 596 -22.72 5.78 -5.93
C GLU A 596 -22.88 7.23 -6.39
N ASP A 597 -24.00 7.86 -6.01
CA ASP A 597 -24.22 9.29 -6.22
C ASP A 597 -23.06 10.13 -5.69
N THR A 598 -22.46 10.94 -6.56
CA THR A 598 -21.25 11.69 -6.23
C THR A 598 -21.28 13.12 -6.74
N TYR A 599 -20.81 14.05 -5.91
CA TYR A 599 -20.81 15.48 -6.15
C TYR A 599 -19.40 16.02 -6.22
N TYR A 600 -19.08 16.66 -7.33
CA TYR A 600 -17.76 17.18 -7.63
C TYR A 600 -17.75 18.69 -7.86
N GLU A 601 -16.66 19.33 -7.44
CA GLU A 601 -16.32 20.70 -7.76
C GLU A 601 -14.91 20.73 -8.38
N ILE A 602 -14.72 21.54 -9.42
CA ILE A 602 -13.42 21.70 -10.07
C ILE A 602 -12.45 22.37 -9.09
N GLY A 603 -11.28 21.76 -8.92
CA GLY A 603 -10.18 22.29 -8.12
C GLY A 603 -9.13 23.01 -8.97
N ASP A 604 -7.93 23.11 -8.41
CA ASP A 604 -6.79 23.78 -9.04
C ASP A 604 -6.24 23.01 -10.25
N LEU A 605 -5.58 23.72 -11.16
CA LEU A 605 -4.83 23.11 -12.25
C LEU A 605 -3.53 22.49 -11.70
N VAL A 606 -3.41 21.17 -11.82
CA VAL A 606 -2.25 20.37 -11.42
C VAL A 606 -1.76 19.61 -12.65
N ASN A 607 -0.52 19.90 -13.08
CA ASN A 607 0.14 19.19 -14.19
C ASN A 607 -0.72 19.16 -15.47
N GLY A 608 -1.23 20.34 -15.85
CA GLY A 608 -2.03 20.53 -17.07
C GLY A 608 -3.44 19.95 -17.04
N LYS A 609 -3.90 19.40 -15.91
CA LYS A 609 -5.28 18.95 -15.69
C LYS A 609 -5.87 19.57 -14.43
N PHE A 610 -7.18 19.76 -14.38
CA PHE A 610 -7.85 20.18 -13.15
C PHE A 610 -7.89 19.02 -12.14
N SER A 611 -7.46 19.29 -10.91
CA SER A 611 -7.84 18.47 -9.76
C SER A 611 -9.36 18.57 -9.52
N VAL A 612 -9.91 17.63 -8.74
CA VAL A 612 -11.34 17.60 -8.44
C VAL A 612 -11.57 17.36 -6.96
N ASN A 613 -12.44 18.18 -6.38
CA ASN A 613 -12.87 18.04 -5.00
C ASN A 613 -14.15 17.19 -4.94
N ASN A 614 -14.08 16.02 -4.31
CA ASN A 614 -15.28 15.25 -3.97
C ASN A 614 -15.97 15.88 -2.75
N ILE A 615 -17.08 16.57 -2.99
CA ILE A 615 -17.85 17.31 -1.99
C ILE A 615 -19.16 16.62 -1.62
N THR A 616 -19.32 15.33 -1.95
CA THR A 616 -20.52 14.53 -1.63
C THR A 616 -20.90 14.63 -0.16
N LYS A 617 -19.92 14.58 0.75
CA LYS A 617 -20.17 14.69 2.21
C LYS A 617 -20.75 16.05 2.60
N THR A 618 -20.30 17.12 1.94
CA THR A 618 -20.75 18.49 2.21
C THR A 618 -22.17 18.69 1.69
N VAL A 619 -22.46 18.25 0.47
CA VAL A 619 -23.76 18.43 -0.17
C VAL A 619 -24.84 17.56 0.48
N THR A 620 -24.55 16.29 0.73
CA THR A 620 -25.54 15.37 1.34
C THR A 620 -25.72 15.61 2.84
N GLY A 621 -24.74 16.22 3.50
CA GLY A 621 -24.66 16.30 4.96
C GLY A 621 -24.54 14.93 5.64
N ILE A 622 -24.26 13.86 4.87
CA ILE A 622 -24.09 12.49 5.35
C ILE A 622 -22.60 12.25 5.55
N SER A 623 -22.22 11.97 6.79
CA SER A 623 -20.87 11.52 7.13
C SER A 623 -20.86 10.01 7.37
N SER A 624 -19.76 9.36 6.99
CA SER A 624 -19.47 8.00 7.47
C SER A 624 -19.56 7.96 9.00
N VAL A 625 -19.97 6.82 9.57
CA VAL A 625 -19.98 6.63 11.02
C VAL A 625 -18.57 6.84 11.54
N LYS A 626 -18.33 7.99 12.16
CA LYS A 626 -17.19 8.19 13.06
C LYS A 626 -17.72 7.94 14.47
N MET A 627 -16.93 7.31 15.34
CA MET A 627 -17.19 7.48 16.77
C MET A 627 -17.29 8.97 17.03
N ALA A 628 -18.40 9.42 17.64
CA ALA A 628 -18.53 10.83 17.94
C ALA A 628 -17.34 11.21 18.85
N PRO A 629 -16.70 12.37 18.61
CA PRO A 629 -15.47 12.71 19.30
C PRO A 629 -15.68 12.66 20.82
N ASP A 630 -14.69 12.09 21.51
CA ASP A 630 -14.72 11.87 22.96
C ASP A 630 -14.39 13.19 23.66
N ASN A 631 -15.32 14.13 23.55
CA ASN A 631 -15.40 15.27 24.44
C ASN A 631 -16.16 14.77 25.67
N ASP A 632 -15.73 15.11 26.90
CA ASP A 632 -16.47 14.83 28.15
C ASP A 632 -17.82 15.57 28.26
N ALA A 633 -18.45 15.90 27.12
CA ALA A 633 -19.71 16.59 27.02
C ALA A 633 -20.85 15.60 26.76
N ILE A 634 -21.96 15.80 27.47
CA ILE A 634 -23.19 15.02 27.31
C ILE A 634 -23.70 15.15 25.86
N VAL A 635 -23.96 14.02 25.21
CA VAL A 635 -24.42 13.94 23.82
C VAL A 635 -25.87 13.45 23.76
N LYS A 636 -26.73 14.17 23.05
CA LYS A 636 -28.11 13.75 22.76
C LYS A 636 -28.19 13.10 21.39
N VAL A 637 -28.90 11.97 21.32
CA VAL A 637 -29.12 11.18 20.12
C VAL A 637 -30.60 11.20 19.77
N TYR A 638 -30.92 11.60 18.57
CA TYR A 638 -32.30 11.69 18.09
C TYR A 638 -32.55 10.74 16.93
N THR A 639 -33.79 10.30 16.73
CA THR A 639 -34.25 9.78 15.44
C THR A 639 -34.37 10.90 14.40
N LEU A 640 -34.53 10.55 13.12
CA LEU A 640 -34.75 11.52 12.05
C LEU A 640 -36.01 12.36 12.21
N ASP A 641 -37.05 11.83 12.86
CA ASP A 641 -38.28 12.57 13.18
C ASP A 641 -38.18 13.36 14.49
N GLY A 642 -36.96 13.49 15.05
CA GLY A 642 -36.66 14.40 16.16
C GLY A 642 -36.94 13.85 17.55
N ARG A 643 -37.22 12.54 17.70
CA ARG A 643 -37.41 11.93 19.02
C ARG A 643 -36.06 11.68 19.68
N LEU A 644 -35.90 12.11 20.93
CA LEU A 644 -34.71 11.79 21.72
C LEU A 644 -34.70 10.30 22.06
N VAL A 645 -33.68 9.58 21.59
CA VAL A 645 -33.49 8.14 21.79
C VAL A 645 -32.55 7.87 22.96
N ARG A 646 -31.52 8.71 23.13
CA ARG A 646 -30.51 8.54 24.17
C ARG A 646 -29.88 9.87 24.58
N THR A 647 -29.47 9.94 25.84
CA THR A 647 -28.48 10.90 26.33
C THR A 647 -27.26 10.11 26.80
N ALA A 648 -26.12 10.27 26.13
CA ALA A 648 -24.87 9.58 26.43
C ALA A 648 -23.89 10.51 27.17
N PRO A 649 -23.10 10.00 28.12
CA PRO A 649 -22.18 10.82 28.91
C PRO A 649 -21.02 11.38 28.07
N LYS A 650 -20.65 10.71 26.97
CA LYS A 650 -19.61 11.11 26.02
C LYS A 650 -19.87 10.58 24.61
N GLY A 651 -19.16 11.12 23.63
CA GLY A 651 -19.37 10.84 22.20
C GLY A 651 -19.19 9.37 21.81
N SER A 652 -18.22 8.66 22.40
CA SER A 652 -17.98 7.24 22.10
C SER A 652 -19.20 6.35 22.33
N ASP A 653 -20.06 6.74 23.27
CA ASP A 653 -21.16 5.91 23.77
C ASP A 653 -22.49 6.26 23.09
N ALA A 654 -22.50 7.31 22.25
CA ALA A 654 -23.72 7.85 21.66
C ALA A 654 -24.46 6.81 20.82
N LEU A 655 -23.73 6.08 19.97
CA LEU A 655 -24.32 5.14 19.01
C LEU A 655 -24.23 3.67 19.46
N SER A 656 -23.45 3.37 20.49
CA SER A 656 -23.17 1.99 20.93
C SER A 656 -24.43 1.25 21.38
N GLY A 657 -24.74 0.10 20.79
CA GLY A 657 -25.91 -0.72 21.18
C GLY A 657 -27.28 -0.09 20.90
N LEU A 658 -27.37 0.96 20.08
CA LEU A 658 -28.65 1.37 19.50
C LEU A 658 -29.05 0.39 18.39
N ALA A 659 -30.36 0.29 18.13
CA ALA A 659 -30.87 -0.52 17.02
C ALA A 659 -30.40 0.03 15.67
N LYS A 660 -30.35 -0.82 14.64
CA LYS A 660 -30.06 -0.40 13.26
C LYS A 660 -31.04 0.72 12.84
N GLY A 661 -30.53 1.78 12.23
CA GLY A 661 -31.34 2.95 11.87
C GLY A 661 -30.54 4.25 11.72
N MET A 662 -31.22 5.33 11.33
CA MET A 662 -30.59 6.64 11.15
C MET A 662 -30.85 7.54 12.35
N TYR A 663 -29.77 8.08 12.91
CA TYR A 663 -29.77 8.91 14.11
C TYR A 663 -29.13 10.27 13.86
N ILE A 664 -29.57 11.28 14.59
CA ILE A 664 -28.96 12.60 14.63
C ILE A 664 -28.17 12.71 15.94
N VAL A 665 -26.86 12.86 15.84
CA VAL A 665 -25.94 13.03 16.98
C VAL A 665 -25.15 14.30 16.75
N ASN A 666 -25.11 15.23 17.71
CA ASN A 666 -24.38 16.50 17.58
C ASN A 666 -24.61 17.23 16.25
N LYS A 667 -25.89 17.33 15.83
CA LYS A 667 -26.34 17.98 14.58
C LYS A 667 -25.87 17.31 13.28
N LYS A 668 -25.35 16.07 13.33
CA LYS A 668 -24.98 15.28 12.14
C LYS A 668 -25.81 14.01 12.06
N LYS A 669 -26.11 13.56 10.84
CA LYS A 669 -26.78 12.29 10.57
C LYS A 669 -25.76 11.15 10.60
N PHE A 670 -26.09 10.10 11.32
CA PHE A 670 -25.33 8.85 11.44
C PHE A 670 -26.25 7.70 11.02
N ILE A 671 -25.72 6.76 10.26
CA ILE A 671 -26.43 5.55 9.86
C ILE A 671 -25.81 4.39 10.65
N LEU A 672 -26.59 3.78 11.54
CA LEU A 672 -26.18 2.59 12.27
C LEU A 672 -26.67 1.37 11.49
N ASN A 673 -25.73 0.62 10.91
CA ASN A 673 -26.00 -0.54 10.04
C ASN A 673 -25.95 -1.86 10.80
#